data_AF-A0A9D4QZ07-F1
#
_entry.id   AF-A0A9D4QZ07-F1
#
_cell.length_a   1.000
_cell.length_b   1.000
_cell.length_c   1.000
_cell.angle_alpha   90.00
_cell.angle_beta   90.00
_cell.angle_gamma   90.00
#
_symmetry.space_group_name_H-M   'P 1'
#
loop_
_entity.id
_entity.type
_entity.pdbx_description
1 polymer ?
#
loop_
_entity_poly.entity_id
_entity_poly.type
_entity_poly.pdbx_seq_one_letter_code
_entity_poly.pdbx_strand_id
1 'polypeptide(L)'
;MEKCLEHWKDVNIWSRIEQYKQIFVESKSKGALSDLMNDFYSKINDPSLNGAIFIAVCRGKINDPSLNGAIFIAVCRGKINDPSLNGAIFIAVCRGKINDPSLNGAIFIALCQGKINDPSLNGAIFIAVCQGKINDPSLNRAIFIAVCQGKINDPSLNGAIFIAVCRGKINDPSLNGAIFIAVCQGKINDPSLNGAIFIAVCQGKINDPSLNGAIFIAVCQGKINDPSLNGAIFIAVCRGKINDPSLNGAIFIAVCQGKINDPSLNGAIFIAVCQGKINDPSLNGAIFIAVCRGKINDPSLNGAIFIAVCQGKINDPSLNGAIFIAVCQGKINDPSLNGAIFIAVCQGKINDPSLNGAIFIAVCQGKINYPSLNGAIFIAVCRGKINDPSLNGAIFIAVCQEKINDPSLNGAIFIAVCRGKINDPSLNGAIFIAVCQGKINDPSLNGAIFIAVCQGKINDPSLNGAIFIAVCQGKINDPSFNGAIFIAVCRGKINDPSLNGAIFIAVCQGKINDPSLNGAIFIAVCQGKINDPSLNGAIFIAVCQGKINDPSLNGAIFIAVCRGKINDPSLNGAIFIAVCQEKINDPSLNGAIFIAVCRGKINDPSLNGAIFIAVCQGKINDPSLNGAIFIAVCQGKINDPSLNGAIFIAVCQGKINDPSLNGAIFIAVCRGKINDPPLNGAIFIAVCQGKINDPSLNGAIFIAINDPSLNGAIFIAVCQGKINDPSLNGAIFIAVCRGKINDPSLNGAIFIAVCRGKINDPSLNGAIFIAVCQGKINDPSLNGAIFIAVCRGKINDPSLNGAIFIAVCRGKINDPSLNGAIFIAVCRGKINDPSLNGAIFIAVCRGKINDPSLNGAIFIAVCREKINDPSLNGAIFIAVCQGKINDPSLNGAIFIAVCRGKINDPSLNGAIFIAVCQGKINDPSLNGAIFIAVCRGKINDPSLNGAIFIAVCQGKINDPSLNGAIFIAVCQGKINDPSLNGAIFIAVCQGKINDPSLNGAIFIAVCQGKIRLDSYTRLIDPSLNGAIFIAVCQGKINDPSLNGAILIAVCRGKVRLDRALLDQELPVT
;
A
#
# COMPACT_ATOMS: atom_id res chain seq x y z
N MET A 1 81.75 35.25 90.20
CA MET A 1 81.87 36.72 90.21
C MET A 1 83.33 37.11 90.16
N GLU A 2 84.16 36.75 91.14
CA GLU A 2 85.62 37.03 91.16
C GLU A 2 86.34 36.70 89.86
N LYS A 3 86.24 35.46 89.36
CA LYS A 3 86.80 35.06 88.05
C LYS A 3 86.34 35.91 86.85
N CYS A 4 85.15 36.50 86.91
CA CYS A 4 84.65 37.39 85.85
C CYS A 4 85.24 38.79 85.96
N LEU A 5 85.39 39.29 87.19
CA LEU A 5 86.03 40.58 87.48
C LEU A 5 87.51 40.54 87.09
N GLU A 6 88.19 39.44 87.43
CA GLU A 6 89.57 39.16 87.00
C GLU A 6 89.69 39.20 85.48
N HIS A 7 88.85 38.44 84.77
CA HIS A 7 88.85 38.46 83.31
C HIS A 7 88.61 39.87 82.74
N TRP A 8 87.67 40.65 83.27
CA TRP A 8 87.40 42.02 82.80
C TRP A 8 88.58 42.97 83.00
N LYS A 9 89.35 42.76 84.08
CA LYS A 9 90.58 43.49 84.33
C LYS A 9 91.67 43.03 83.35
N ASP A 10 91.79 41.73 83.12
CA ASP A 10 92.78 41.13 82.20
C ASP A 10 92.58 41.55 80.73
N VAL A 11 91.32 41.66 80.27
CA VAL A 11 91.00 42.10 78.90
C VAL A 11 90.76 43.61 78.77
N ASN A 12 91.19 44.40 79.76
CA ASN A 12 91.10 45.86 79.79
C ASN A 12 89.67 46.43 79.62
N ILE A 13 88.64 45.64 79.92
CA ILE A 13 87.24 46.09 79.90
C ILE A 13 86.96 46.95 81.13
N TRP A 14 87.48 46.56 82.29
CA TRP A 14 87.31 47.25 83.57
C TRP A 14 87.75 48.73 83.48
N SER A 15 88.99 48.97 83.03
CA SER A 15 89.55 50.32 82.92
C SER A 15 88.81 51.20 81.92
N ARG A 16 88.36 50.63 80.80
CA ARG A 16 87.58 51.35 79.79
C ARG A 16 86.20 51.77 80.30
N ILE A 17 85.60 50.97 81.18
CA ILE A 17 84.30 51.29 81.79
C ILE A 17 84.48 52.38 82.87
N GLU A 18 85.47 52.23 83.74
CA GLU A 18 85.76 53.19 84.81
C GLU A 18 86.06 54.61 84.30
N GLN A 19 86.53 54.77 83.06
CA GLN A 19 86.70 56.06 82.40
C GLN A 19 85.40 56.89 82.29
N TYR A 20 84.25 56.22 82.27
CA TYR A 20 82.95 56.87 82.04
C TYR A 20 81.94 56.60 83.16
N LYS A 21 82.06 55.47 83.87
CA LYS A 21 81.17 55.06 84.96
C LYS A 21 81.94 54.30 86.03
N GLN A 22 81.88 54.78 87.27
CA GLN A 22 82.51 54.10 88.40
C GLN A 22 81.85 52.73 88.66
N ILE A 23 82.66 51.69 88.90
CA ILE A 23 82.21 50.32 89.15
C ILE A 23 82.25 50.00 90.65
N PHE A 24 81.14 49.53 91.20
CA PHE A 24 80.97 49.09 92.58
C PHE A 24 80.66 47.59 92.61
N VAL A 25 81.24 46.83 93.54
CA VAL A 25 81.05 45.37 93.66
C VAL A 25 80.57 45.02 95.07
N GLU A 26 79.47 44.26 95.17
CA GLU A 26 78.85 43.87 96.44
C GLU A 26 79.85 43.23 97.43
N SER A 27 79.90 43.76 98.66
CA SER A 27 80.74 43.26 99.74
C SER A 27 80.20 41.97 100.35
N LYS A 28 81.07 41.02 100.72
CA LYS A 28 80.66 39.75 101.38
C LYS A 28 80.14 39.93 102.81
N SER A 29 80.38 41.08 103.46
CA SER A 29 79.97 41.37 104.84
C SER A 29 78.71 42.25 104.87
N LYS A 30 77.79 41.98 105.81
CA LYS A 30 76.49 42.65 105.91
C LYS A 30 76.59 44.15 106.27
N GLY A 31 77.65 44.55 106.99
CA GLY A 31 77.87 45.94 107.41
C GLY A 31 78.38 46.86 106.29
N ALA A 32 79.28 46.36 105.43
CA ALA A 32 79.92 47.17 104.38
C ALA A 32 79.02 47.44 103.16
N LEU A 33 77.87 46.77 103.07
CA LEU A 33 76.93 46.97 101.98
C LEU A 33 76.25 48.34 102.05
N SER A 34 75.93 48.82 103.26
CA SER A 34 75.25 50.11 103.41
C SER A 34 76.14 51.26 102.95
N ASP A 35 77.42 51.22 103.28
CA ASP A 35 78.40 52.24 102.90
C ASP A 35 78.67 52.21 101.39
N LEU A 36 78.86 51.02 100.83
CA LEU A 36 79.04 50.83 99.39
C LEU A 36 77.84 51.34 98.58
N MET A 37 76.62 51.13 99.06
CA MET A 37 75.41 51.64 98.42
C MET A 37 75.32 53.17 98.51
N ASN A 38 75.69 53.77 99.64
CA ASN A 38 75.77 55.23 99.78
C ASN A 38 76.76 55.84 98.76
N ASP A 39 77.94 55.25 98.61
CA ASP A 39 78.94 55.68 97.62
C ASP A 39 78.42 55.54 96.19
N PHE A 40 77.78 54.41 95.89
CA PHE A 40 77.15 54.16 94.60
C PHE A 40 76.07 55.20 94.28
N TYR A 41 75.18 55.52 95.22
CA TYR A 41 74.15 56.56 95.03
C TYR A 41 74.75 57.95 94.86
N SER A 42 75.81 58.27 95.59
CA SER A 42 76.51 59.56 95.43
C SER A 42 77.02 59.74 94.01
N LYS A 43 77.47 58.65 93.37
CA LYS A 43 78.03 58.64 92.01
C LYS A 43 77.00 58.51 90.90
N ILE A 44 75.82 57.96 91.19
CA ILE A 44 74.68 58.01 90.28
C ILE A 44 74.15 59.44 90.14
N ASN A 45 74.09 60.18 91.25
CA ASN A 45 73.56 61.54 91.28
C ASN A 45 74.61 62.62 90.97
N ASP A 46 75.86 62.23 90.68
CA ASP A 46 76.96 63.13 90.34
C ASP A 46 76.77 63.69 88.92
N PRO A 47 76.54 65.01 88.74
CA PRO A 47 76.30 65.60 87.42
C PRO A 47 77.48 65.49 86.45
N SER A 48 78.68 65.21 86.95
CA SER A 48 79.91 65.07 86.15
C SER A 48 80.11 63.67 85.56
N LEU A 49 79.36 62.68 86.06
CA LEU A 49 79.43 61.29 85.62
C LEU A 49 78.10 60.89 84.99
N ASN A 50 78.13 60.10 83.92
CA ASN A 50 76.91 59.62 83.25
C ASN A 50 76.31 58.38 83.96
N GLY A 51 76.33 58.38 85.30
CA GLY A 51 75.90 57.31 86.21
C GLY A 51 77.02 56.35 86.65
N ALA A 52 76.65 55.34 87.44
CA ALA A 52 77.55 54.31 87.98
C ALA A 52 77.10 52.89 87.61
N ILE A 53 77.98 51.90 87.85
CA ILE A 53 77.72 50.47 87.64
C ILE A 53 77.84 49.73 88.97
N PHE A 54 76.84 48.92 89.31
CA PHE A 54 76.86 48.05 90.49
C PHE A 54 76.84 46.58 90.08
N ILE A 55 77.76 45.77 90.64
CA ILE A 55 77.94 44.34 90.36
C ILE A 55 77.61 43.50 91.62
N ALA A 56 76.56 42.66 91.57
CA ALA A 56 76.08 41.93 92.76
C ALA A 56 75.65 40.45 92.56
N VAL A 57 75.59 39.68 93.66
CA VAL A 57 74.95 38.36 93.84
C VAL A 57 73.79 38.49 94.84
N CYS A 58 72.63 38.87 94.34
CA CYS A 58 71.47 39.16 95.19
C CYS A 58 70.83 37.89 95.76
N ARG A 59 71.01 37.62 97.06
CA ARG A 59 70.32 36.54 97.80
C ARG A 59 69.08 37.00 98.57
N GLY A 60 68.92 38.31 98.82
CA GLY A 60 67.84 38.93 99.62
C GLY A 60 66.84 39.78 98.81
N LYS A 61 65.99 40.58 99.49
CA LYS A 61 65.12 41.57 98.83
C LYS A 61 65.92 42.85 98.56
N ILE A 62 65.87 43.36 97.34
CA ILE A 62 66.33 44.71 96.99
C ILE A 62 65.08 45.56 96.83
N ASN A 63 64.94 46.58 97.67
CA ASN A 63 63.87 47.59 97.62
C ASN A 63 64.56 48.96 97.59
N ASP A 64 64.45 49.72 96.50
CA ASP A 64 65.22 50.95 96.31
C ASP A 64 64.34 52.02 95.64
N PRO A 65 64.23 53.27 96.15
CA PRO A 65 63.20 54.21 95.71
C PRO A 65 63.35 54.89 94.32
N SER A 66 64.50 54.86 93.63
CA SER A 66 64.59 55.29 92.20
C SER A 66 66.02 55.23 91.67
N LEU A 67 66.25 54.64 90.49
CA LEU A 67 67.60 54.46 89.92
C LEU A 67 67.72 55.03 88.48
N ASN A 68 68.70 55.91 88.27
CA ASN A 68 69.12 56.44 86.95
C ASN A 68 70.51 55.86 86.56
N GLY A 69 70.58 54.62 86.06
CA GLY A 69 71.88 53.96 85.82
C GLY A 69 71.82 52.55 85.23
N ALA A 70 72.96 51.85 85.15
CA ALA A 70 73.02 50.46 84.68
C ALA A 70 73.45 49.50 85.81
N ILE A 71 72.68 48.44 86.04
CA ILE A 71 72.94 47.47 87.12
C ILE A 71 73.33 46.13 86.50
N PHE A 72 74.41 45.52 86.97
CA PHE A 72 74.86 44.19 86.54
C PHE A 72 74.73 43.19 87.69
N ILE A 73 73.89 42.18 87.55
CA ILE A 73 73.66 41.15 88.58
C ILE A 73 74.12 39.80 88.04
N ALA A 74 75.13 39.20 88.65
CA ALA A 74 75.63 37.90 88.22
C ALA A 74 74.60 36.78 88.50
N VAL A 75 74.01 36.75 89.70
CA VAL A 75 72.96 35.78 90.06
C VAL A 75 71.96 36.41 91.02
N CYS A 76 70.67 36.45 90.65
CA CYS A 76 69.57 36.88 91.51
C CYS A 76 68.74 35.67 91.99
N ARG A 77 68.73 35.38 93.28
CA ARG A 77 67.85 34.37 93.92
C ARG A 77 66.70 34.99 94.73
N GLY A 78 66.76 36.28 95.02
CA GLY A 78 65.82 37.01 95.89
C GLY A 78 64.66 37.70 95.17
N LYS A 79 64.09 38.75 95.75
CA LYS A 79 63.10 39.62 95.06
C LYS A 79 63.73 40.98 94.77
N ILE A 80 63.63 41.45 93.53
CA ILE A 80 63.94 42.84 93.18
C ILE A 80 62.59 43.56 93.13
N ASN A 81 62.35 44.57 93.99
CA ASN A 81 61.25 45.50 93.82
C ASN A 81 61.79 46.93 93.77
N ASP A 82 61.73 47.57 92.61
CA ASP A 82 62.12 48.98 92.43
C ASP A 82 60.89 49.75 91.95
N PRO A 83 60.45 50.85 92.60
CA PRO A 83 59.28 51.62 92.20
C PRO A 83 59.43 52.35 90.85
N SER A 84 60.66 52.73 90.44
CA SER A 84 60.88 53.49 89.19
C SER A 84 62.36 53.50 88.75
N LEU A 85 62.68 52.81 87.64
CA LEU A 85 64.04 52.75 87.08
C LEU A 85 64.10 53.37 85.66
N ASN A 86 64.96 54.39 85.47
CA ASN A 86 65.31 54.93 84.15
C ASN A 86 66.73 54.46 83.76
N GLY A 87 66.86 53.27 83.16
CA GLY A 87 68.19 52.67 82.97
C GLY A 87 68.19 51.26 82.38
N ALA A 88 69.30 50.52 82.51
CA ALA A 88 69.39 49.14 82.00
C ALA A 88 69.82 48.14 83.07
N ILE A 89 69.11 47.03 83.20
CA ILE A 89 69.42 45.96 84.14
C ILE A 89 69.98 44.76 83.37
N PHE A 90 71.19 44.32 83.68
CA PHE A 90 71.83 43.14 83.11
C PHE A 90 71.92 42.03 84.16
N ILE A 91 71.20 40.92 84.00
CA ILE A 91 71.21 39.78 84.92
C ILE A 91 71.75 38.53 84.20
N ALA A 92 72.83 37.92 84.67
CA ALA A 92 73.30 36.67 84.08
C ALA A 92 72.38 35.47 84.44
N VAL A 93 71.98 35.30 85.70
CA VAL A 93 71.02 34.24 86.11
C VAL A 93 69.97 34.77 87.09
N CYS A 94 68.69 34.78 86.71
CA CYS A 94 67.57 35.14 87.59
C CYS A 94 66.75 33.90 87.99
N ARG A 95 66.85 33.47 89.25
CA ARG A 95 65.97 32.45 89.88
C ARG A 95 64.89 33.07 90.77
N GLY A 96 64.99 34.38 91.03
CA GLY A 96 64.15 35.15 91.94
C GLY A 96 62.83 35.66 91.38
N LYS A 97 62.23 36.67 92.02
CA LYS A 97 61.14 37.46 91.42
C LYS A 97 61.61 38.88 91.11
N ILE A 98 61.33 39.40 89.93
CA ILE A 98 61.51 40.82 89.60
C ILE A 98 60.11 41.42 89.60
N ASN A 99 59.84 42.43 90.43
CA ASN A 99 58.62 43.22 90.36
C ASN A 99 58.95 44.72 90.30
N ASP A 100 58.88 45.33 89.14
CA ASP A 100 59.12 46.77 88.97
C ASP A 100 57.80 47.42 88.52
N PRO A 101 57.20 48.38 89.26
CA PRO A 101 55.96 49.05 88.87
C PRO A 101 56.11 50.01 87.69
N SER A 102 57.31 50.57 87.39
CA SER A 102 57.47 51.57 86.33
C SER A 102 58.91 51.67 85.77
N LEU A 103 59.27 50.75 84.87
CA LEU A 103 60.58 50.75 84.21
C LEU A 103 60.58 51.51 82.88
N ASN A 104 61.35 52.61 82.79
CA ASN A 104 61.64 53.36 81.57
C ASN A 104 63.06 53.00 81.08
N GLY A 105 63.26 51.74 80.66
CA GLY A 105 64.62 51.18 80.53
C GLY A 105 64.75 49.93 79.65
N ALA A 106 65.79 49.13 79.84
CA ALA A 106 65.90 47.81 79.21
C ALA A 106 66.41 46.74 80.18
N ILE A 107 65.80 45.55 80.17
CA ILE A 107 66.22 44.43 81.02
C ILE A 107 66.86 43.36 80.14
N PHE A 108 68.13 43.06 80.37
CA PHE A 108 68.87 41.98 79.70
C PHE A 108 69.08 40.81 80.67
N ILE A 109 68.56 39.63 80.38
CA ILE A 109 68.73 38.44 81.22
C ILE A 109 69.32 37.28 80.40
N ALA A 110 70.46 36.71 80.80
CA ALA A 110 70.97 35.53 80.10
C ALA A 110 70.16 34.26 80.41
N LEU A 111 69.86 33.97 81.69
CA LEU A 111 69.00 32.84 82.09
C LEU A 111 67.95 33.23 83.13
N CYS A 112 66.66 33.20 82.78
CA CYS A 112 65.54 33.46 83.67
C CYS A 112 64.80 32.17 84.05
N GLN A 113 64.95 31.70 85.28
CA GLN A 113 64.18 30.60 85.89
C GLN A 113 63.09 31.12 86.87
N GLY A 114 63.11 32.43 87.15
CA GLY A 114 62.27 33.11 88.13
C GLY A 114 60.90 33.58 87.62
N LYS A 115 60.29 34.55 88.30
CA LYS A 115 59.10 35.27 87.80
C LYS A 115 59.44 36.74 87.56
N ILE A 116 59.06 37.29 86.42
CA ILE A 116 59.08 38.73 86.15
C ILE A 116 57.63 39.19 86.22
N ASN A 117 57.26 40.10 87.12
CA ASN A 117 55.96 40.76 87.09
C ASN A 117 56.12 42.28 87.08
N ASP A 118 55.93 42.92 85.94
CA ASP A 118 56.10 44.38 85.79
C ASP A 118 54.77 45.02 85.39
N PRO A 119 54.07 45.77 86.27
CA PRO A 119 52.81 46.45 85.97
C PRO A 119 52.83 47.45 84.81
N SER A 120 53.94 48.14 84.51
CA SER A 120 53.98 49.17 83.46
C SER A 120 55.39 49.38 82.89
N LEU A 121 55.77 48.56 81.93
CA LEU A 121 57.07 48.61 81.27
C LEU A 121 57.03 49.51 80.02
N ASN A 122 57.68 50.67 80.10
CA ASN A 122 57.94 51.57 78.95
C ASN A 122 59.29 51.26 78.26
N GLY A 123 59.85 50.07 78.53
CA GLY A 123 61.17 49.60 78.16
C GLY A 123 61.19 48.38 77.24
N ALA A 124 62.37 47.80 76.99
CA ALA A 124 62.50 46.54 76.24
C ALA A 124 63.13 45.42 77.09
N ILE A 125 62.59 44.21 77.01
CA ILE A 125 63.12 43.04 77.73
C ILE A 125 63.86 42.14 76.74
N PHE A 126 65.12 41.83 77.00
CA PHE A 126 65.96 40.91 76.25
C PHE A 126 66.32 39.71 77.11
N ILE A 127 65.90 38.50 76.75
CA ILE A 127 66.22 37.27 77.51
C ILE A 127 66.84 36.22 76.59
N ALA A 128 68.04 35.72 76.91
CA ALA A 128 68.61 34.64 76.11
C ALA A 128 67.87 33.31 76.36
N VAL A 129 67.63 32.90 77.61
CA VAL A 129 66.86 31.69 77.94
C VAL A 129 65.84 31.95 79.06
N CYS A 130 64.56 31.80 78.79
CA CYS A 130 63.46 31.93 79.76
C CYS A 130 62.80 30.58 80.05
N GLN A 131 63.04 30.03 81.25
CA GLN A 131 62.32 28.88 81.83
C GLN A 131 61.24 29.30 82.84
N GLY A 132 61.25 30.58 83.23
CA GLY A 132 60.40 31.18 84.25
C GLY A 132 58.99 31.58 83.78
N LYS A 133 58.32 32.46 84.54
CA LYS A 133 57.08 33.11 84.11
C LYS A 133 57.30 34.61 83.92
N ILE A 134 56.84 35.16 82.81
CA ILE A 134 56.75 36.61 82.60
C ILE A 134 55.27 36.97 82.71
N ASN A 135 54.90 37.84 83.63
CA ASN A 135 53.55 38.37 83.76
C ASN A 135 53.58 39.91 83.71
N ASP A 136 53.27 40.54 82.59
CA ASP A 136 53.33 41.99 82.45
C ASP A 136 51.93 42.54 82.14
N PRO A 137 51.24 43.25 83.05
CA PRO A 137 49.94 43.84 82.78
C PRO A 137 49.85 44.85 81.64
N SER A 138 50.92 45.59 81.31
CA SER A 138 50.87 46.61 80.25
C SER A 138 52.25 46.91 79.64
N LEU A 139 52.56 46.25 78.51
CA LEU A 139 53.81 46.46 77.80
C LEU A 139 53.63 47.38 76.58
N ASN A 140 54.35 48.51 76.56
CA ASN A 140 54.24 49.50 75.47
C ASN A 140 55.29 49.37 74.35
N ARG A 141 56.31 48.51 74.49
CA ARG A 141 57.43 48.41 73.52
C ARG A 141 57.74 47.01 73.00
N ALA A 142 58.72 46.29 73.54
CA ALA A 142 59.08 44.99 72.95
C ALA A 142 59.77 44.00 73.90
N ILE A 143 59.48 42.72 73.69
CA ILE A 143 60.14 41.60 74.35
C ILE A 143 60.93 40.80 73.31
N PHE A 144 62.21 40.58 73.54
CA PHE A 144 63.10 39.76 72.72
C PHE A 144 63.56 38.55 73.53
N ILE A 145 63.21 37.32 73.10
CA ILE A 145 63.63 36.09 73.78
C ILE A 145 64.30 35.14 72.79
N ALA A 146 65.54 34.72 73.04
CA ALA A 146 66.16 33.72 72.16
C ALA A 146 65.52 32.33 72.36
N VAL A 147 65.35 31.85 73.61
CA VAL A 147 64.69 30.56 73.90
C VAL A 147 63.69 30.69 75.04
N CYS A 148 62.39 30.51 74.76
CA CYS A 148 61.32 30.52 75.75
C CYS A 148 60.79 29.09 76.00
N GLN A 149 61.07 28.53 77.17
CA GLN A 149 60.48 27.29 77.71
C GLN A 149 59.40 27.57 78.77
N GLY A 150 59.32 28.83 79.23
CA GLY A 150 58.45 29.30 80.30
C GLY A 150 57.01 29.61 79.89
N LYS A 151 56.33 30.43 80.71
CA LYS A 151 55.01 31.01 80.36
C LYS A 151 55.12 32.52 80.25
N ILE A 152 54.60 33.10 79.19
CA ILE A 152 54.39 34.55 79.05
C ILE A 152 52.90 34.77 79.22
N ASN A 153 52.48 35.56 80.21
CA ASN A 153 51.10 36.03 80.32
C ASN A 153 51.07 37.55 80.36
N ASP A 154 50.55 38.20 79.33
CA ASP A 154 50.48 39.67 79.29
C ASP A 154 49.03 40.09 79.12
N PRO A 155 48.37 40.71 80.11
CA PRO A 155 47.01 41.22 79.98
C PRO A 155 46.76 42.23 78.85
N SER A 156 47.73 43.08 78.49
CA SER A 156 47.55 44.14 77.48
C SER A 156 48.87 44.58 76.82
N LEU A 157 49.20 43.99 75.67
CA LEU A 157 50.43 44.31 74.94
C LEU A 157 50.16 45.29 73.78
N ASN A 158 50.65 46.53 73.91
CA ASN A 158 50.68 47.50 72.80
C ASN A 158 51.98 47.39 71.95
N GLY A 159 52.96 46.63 72.43
CA GLY A 159 54.28 46.41 71.84
C GLY A 159 54.40 45.16 70.94
N ALA A 160 55.64 44.72 70.64
CA ALA A 160 55.89 43.51 69.85
C ALA A 160 56.71 42.45 70.60
N ILE A 161 56.39 41.17 70.41
CA ILE A 161 57.13 40.04 71.00
C ILE A 161 57.95 39.36 69.90
N PHE A 162 59.27 39.27 70.07
CA PHE A 162 60.20 38.56 69.21
C PHE A 162 60.77 37.35 69.94
N ILE A 163 60.49 36.12 69.47
CA ILE A 163 61.04 34.89 70.04
C ILE A 163 61.76 34.06 68.98
N ALA A 164 63.02 33.70 69.17
CA ALA A 164 63.68 32.79 68.22
C ALA A 164 63.14 31.35 68.36
N VAL A 165 63.06 30.80 69.58
CA VAL A 165 62.49 29.46 69.83
C VAL A 165 61.51 29.47 71.00
N CYS A 166 60.22 29.20 70.75
CA CYS A 166 59.18 29.09 71.77
C CYS A 166 58.73 27.64 71.97
N ARG A 167 59.12 27.02 73.08
CA ARG A 167 58.60 25.74 73.60
C ARG A 167 57.54 25.91 74.70
N GLY A 168 57.39 27.14 75.20
CA GLY A 168 56.54 27.52 76.30
C GLY A 168 55.06 27.73 75.96
N LYS A 169 54.34 28.45 76.83
CA LYS A 169 52.98 28.95 76.53
C LYS A 169 52.98 30.48 76.51
N ILE A 170 52.37 31.07 75.50
CA ILE A 170 52.05 32.51 75.46
C ILE A 170 50.54 32.60 75.67
N ASN A 171 50.10 33.30 76.72
CA ASN A 171 48.68 33.63 76.90
C ASN A 171 48.51 35.15 77.06
N ASP A 172 47.95 35.82 76.06
CA ASP A 172 47.72 37.27 76.11
C ASP A 172 46.23 37.54 75.90
N PRO A 173 45.47 38.12 76.84
CA PRO A 173 44.06 38.46 76.67
C PRO A 173 43.77 39.62 75.71
N SER A 174 44.70 40.55 75.46
CA SER A 174 44.45 41.71 74.59
C SER A 174 45.72 42.26 73.94
N LEU A 175 46.05 41.77 72.74
CA LEU A 175 47.27 42.14 72.01
C LEU A 175 46.97 43.15 70.88
N ASN A 176 47.44 44.39 71.01
CA ASN A 176 47.34 45.42 69.96
C ASN A 176 48.56 45.46 69.02
N GLY A 177 49.71 44.92 69.43
CA GLY A 177 50.92 44.86 68.60
C GLY A 177 51.18 43.49 67.94
N ALA A 178 52.41 43.16 67.57
CA ALA A 178 52.70 41.98 66.72
C ALA A 178 53.60 40.93 67.40
N ILE A 179 53.36 39.65 67.10
CA ILE A 179 54.16 38.52 67.58
C ILE A 179 55.01 37.97 66.44
N PHE A 180 56.33 37.92 66.61
CA PHE A 180 57.30 37.34 65.68
C PHE A 180 57.98 36.14 66.33
N ILE A 181 57.79 34.92 65.79
CA ILE A 181 58.43 33.71 66.29
C ILE A 181 59.16 32.98 65.16
N ALA A 182 60.46 32.71 65.31
CA ALA A 182 61.15 31.90 64.30
C ALA A 182 60.72 30.41 64.39
N VAL A 183 60.70 29.79 65.58
CA VAL A 183 60.24 28.41 65.77
C VAL A 183 59.29 28.29 66.97
N CYS A 184 58.02 27.95 66.72
CA CYS A 184 57.01 27.72 67.75
C CYS A 184 56.68 26.22 67.90
N GLN A 185 57.13 25.61 68.99
CA GLN A 185 56.75 24.25 69.44
C GLN A 185 55.72 24.29 70.58
N GLY A 186 55.46 25.48 71.13
CA GLY A 186 54.62 25.75 72.28
C GLY A 186 53.12 25.87 71.98
N LYS A 187 52.38 26.50 72.90
CA LYS A 187 50.98 26.93 72.66
C LYS A 187 50.89 28.44 72.71
N ILE A 188 50.22 29.04 71.73
CA ILE A 188 49.79 30.44 71.75
C ILE A 188 48.29 30.41 72.01
N ASN A 189 47.83 31.04 73.09
CA ASN A 189 46.41 31.25 73.33
C ASN A 189 46.11 32.72 73.56
N ASP A 190 45.39 33.39 72.66
CA ASP A 190 45.08 34.81 72.81
C ASP A 190 43.57 35.04 72.64
N PRO A 191 42.84 35.48 73.68
CA PRO A 191 41.42 35.81 73.57
C PRO A 191 41.03 36.96 72.62
N SER A 192 41.87 37.98 72.41
CA SER A 192 41.51 39.13 71.58
C SER A 192 42.73 39.83 70.97
N LEU A 193 43.05 39.51 69.71
CA LEU A 193 44.26 39.99 69.03
C LEU A 193 43.91 40.97 67.89
N ASN A 194 44.30 42.24 68.03
CA ASN A 194 44.14 43.27 66.98
C ASN A 194 45.35 43.38 66.04
N GLY A 195 46.54 42.95 66.46
CA GLY A 195 47.76 42.98 65.62
C GLY A 195 48.01 41.71 64.82
N ALA A 196 49.24 41.47 64.36
CA ALA A 196 49.54 40.34 63.45
C ALA A 196 50.52 39.32 64.07
N ILE A 197 50.36 38.04 63.71
CA ILE A 197 51.24 36.94 64.13
C ILE A 197 52.10 36.49 62.95
N PHE A 198 53.42 36.54 63.10
CA PHE A 198 54.41 36.07 62.13
C PHE A 198 55.20 34.90 62.70
N ILE A 199 55.08 33.70 62.10
CA ILE A 199 55.81 32.51 62.54
C ILE A 199 56.56 31.88 61.37
N ALA A 200 57.88 31.69 61.46
CA ALA A 200 58.59 30.98 60.40
C ALA A 200 58.27 29.47 60.42
N VAL A 201 58.33 28.80 61.58
CA VAL A 201 57.98 27.37 61.72
C VAL A 201 57.08 27.13 62.92
N CYS A 202 55.84 26.68 62.69
CA CYS A 202 54.87 26.33 63.73
C CYS A 202 54.65 24.82 63.81
N GLN A 203 55.15 24.18 64.87
CA GLN A 203 54.86 22.78 65.27
C GLN A 203 53.84 22.72 66.43
N GLY A 204 53.58 23.85 67.06
CA GLY A 204 52.73 24.01 68.24
C GLY A 204 51.22 24.06 67.95
N LYS A 205 50.46 24.58 68.92
CA LYS A 205 49.03 24.92 68.73
C LYS A 205 48.82 26.42 68.86
N ILE A 206 48.10 27.01 67.93
CA ILE A 206 47.57 28.37 68.04
C ILE A 206 46.08 28.22 68.34
N ASN A 207 45.59 28.73 69.46
CA ASN A 207 44.15 28.83 69.71
C ASN A 207 43.77 30.27 70.05
N ASP A 208 42.99 30.94 69.21
CA ASP A 208 42.61 32.33 69.42
C ASP A 208 41.09 32.48 69.28
N PRO A 209 40.32 32.79 70.34
CA PRO A 209 38.89 33.03 70.26
C PRO A 209 38.42 34.19 69.38
N SER A 210 39.19 35.28 69.22
CA SER A 210 38.76 36.44 68.43
C SER A 210 39.94 37.27 67.89
N LEU A 211 40.29 37.06 66.61
CA LEU A 211 41.44 37.71 65.99
C LEU A 211 41.00 38.68 64.88
N ASN A 212 41.35 39.96 65.00
CA ASN A 212 41.06 40.99 63.99
C ASN A 212 42.20 41.20 62.98
N GLY A 213 43.45 40.87 63.36
CA GLY A 213 44.61 41.03 62.47
C GLY A 213 44.92 39.79 61.61
N ALA A 214 46.12 39.68 61.05
CA ALA A 214 46.47 38.60 60.11
C ALA A 214 47.51 37.62 60.68
N ILE A 215 47.42 36.36 60.27
CA ILE A 215 48.38 35.29 60.65
C ILE A 215 49.25 34.95 59.45
N PHE A 216 50.56 35.11 59.56
CA PHE A 216 51.56 34.75 58.56
C PHE A 216 52.43 33.61 59.06
N ILE A 217 52.38 32.44 58.42
CA ILE A 217 53.21 31.28 58.77
C ILE A 217 53.96 30.75 57.56
N ALA A 218 55.29 30.66 57.61
CA ALA A 218 56.02 30.05 56.49
C ALA A 218 55.80 28.52 56.45
N VAL A 219 55.94 27.81 57.57
CA VAL A 219 55.69 26.36 57.64
C VAL A 219 54.83 26.00 58.86
N CYS A 220 53.61 25.51 58.62
CA CYS A 220 52.69 25.04 59.66
C CYS A 220 52.59 23.50 59.67
N GLN A 221 53.16 22.86 60.69
CA GLN A 221 52.97 21.44 61.01
C GLN A 221 51.99 21.22 62.19
N GLY A 222 51.68 22.30 62.91
CA GLY A 222 50.84 22.33 64.10
C GLY A 222 49.34 22.31 63.85
N LYS A 223 48.56 22.73 64.87
CA LYS A 223 47.12 22.98 64.73
C LYS A 223 46.81 24.46 64.93
N ILE A 224 46.02 25.04 64.04
CA ILE A 224 45.42 26.36 64.21
C ILE A 224 43.95 26.13 64.52
N ASN A 225 43.47 26.60 65.67
CA ASN A 225 42.07 26.56 66.03
C ASN A 225 41.58 27.97 66.41
N ASP A 226 40.80 28.64 65.57
CA ASP A 226 40.34 30.00 65.85
C ASP A 226 38.81 30.05 65.76
N PRO A 227 38.06 30.24 66.84
CA PRO A 227 36.60 30.38 66.81
C PRO A 227 36.03 31.55 66.01
N SER A 228 36.72 32.69 65.91
CA SER A 228 36.17 33.87 65.20
C SER A 228 37.26 34.81 64.67
N LEU A 229 37.66 34.60 63.42
CA LEU A 229 38.71 35.37 62.77
C LEU A 229 38.12 36.38 61.77
N ASN A 230 38.43 37.67 61.93
CA ASN A 230 38.06 38.72 60.97
C ASN A 230 39.16 39.02 59.94
N GLY A 231 40.43 38.74 60.27
CA GLY A 231 41.56 38.96 59.36
C GLY A 231 41.94 37.73 58.52
N ALA A 232 43.01 37.82 57.74
CA ALA A 232 43.41 36.79 56.77
C ALA A 232 44.52 35.87 57.29
N ILE A 233 44.50 34.60 56.85
CA ILE A 233 45.56 33.61 57.13
C ILE A 233 46.43 33.44 55.88
N PHE A 234 47.74 33.65 56.01
CA PHE A 234 48.74 33.41 54.97
C PHE A 234 49.70 32.31 55.39
N ILE A 235 49.68 31.16 54.70
CA ILE A 235 50.60 30.05 54.99
C ILE A 235 51.34 29.62 53.73
N ALA A 236 52.68 29.63 53.75
CA ALA A 236 53.41 29.11 52.58
C ALA A 236 53.29 27.58 52.48
N VAL A 237 53.52 26.83 53.56
CA VAL A 237 53.36 25.35 53.58
C VAL A 237 52.56 24.88 54.79
N CYS A 238 51.38 24.31 54.56
CA CYS A 238 50.52 23.74 55.60
C CYS A 238 50.50 22.21 55.55
N ARG A 239 51.17 21.56 56.50
CA ARG A 239 51.07 20.11 56.79
C ARG A 239 50.15 19.79 57.97
N GLY A 240 49.77 20.82 58.73
CA GLY A 240 48.98 20.76 59.95
C GLY A 240 47.47 20.62 59.74
N LYS A 241 46.69 20.94 60.77
CA LYS A 241 45.23 21.10 60.66
C LYS A 241 44.84 22.55 60.95
N ILE A 242 43.99 23.12 60.11
CA ILE A 242 43.31 24.39 60.36
C ILE A 242 41.87 24.03 60.69
N ASN A 243 41.39 24.37 61.89
CA ASN A 243 39.96 24.30 62.19
C ASN A 243 39.47 25.66 62.66
N ASP A 244 38.58 26.31 61.92
CA ASP A 244 38.04 27.63 62.28
C ASP A 244 36.53 27.58 62.21
N PRO A 245 35.78 27.69 63.32
CA PRO A 245 34.32 27.73 63.33
C PRO A 245 33.67 28.90 62.58
N SER A 246 34.28 30.09 62.52
CA SER A 246 33.65 31.27 61.89
C SER A 246 34.67 32.29 61.39
N LEU A 247 35.10 32.14 60.13
CA LEU A 247 36.07 33.03 59.50
C LEU A 247 35.37 34.03 58.56
N ASN A 248 35.57 35.33 58.78
CA ASN A 248 35.13 36.39 57.87
C ASN A 248 36.23 36.80 56.87
N GLY A 249 37.50 36.56 57.19
CA GLY A 249 38.64 36.85 56.32
C GLY A 249 38.97 35.74 55.31
N ALA A 250 40.00 35.94 54.48
CA ALA A 250 40.41 34.97 53.45
C ALA A 250 41.59 34.09 53.90
N ILE A 251 41.64 32.85 53.39
CA ILE A 251 42.76 31.91 53.60
C ILE A 251 43.62 31.86 52.34
N PHE A 252 44.90 32.15 52.45
CA PHE A 252 45.90 32.03 51.38
C PHE A 252 46.93 30.97 51.73
N ILE A 253 46.98 29.87 50.99
CA ILE A 253 47.97 28.80 51.19
C ILE A 253 48.72 28.48 49.91
N ALA A 254 50.06 28.58 49.90
CA ALA A 254 50.80 28.18 48.70
C ALA A 254 50.78 26.64 48.52
N VAL A 255 51.06 25.86 49.56
CA VAL A 255 51.01 24.38 49.52
C VAL A 255 50.27 23.80 50.72
N CYS A 256 49.12 23.17 50.50
CA CYS A 256 48.33 22.50 51.53
C CYS A 256 48.43 20.96 51.40
N GLN A 257 49.14 20.32 52.33
CA GLN A 257 49.18 18.86 52.53
C GLN A 257 48.32 18.41 53.71
N GLY A 258 47.87 19.37 54.53
CA GLY A 258 47.10 19.18 55.76
C GLY A 258 45.60 18.97 55.57
N LYS A 259 44.83 19.22 56.64
CA LYS A 259 43.36 19.29 56.58
C LYS A 259 42.90 20.70 56.93
N ILE A 260 41.99 21.23 56.13
CA ILE A 260 41.23 22.45 56.44
C ILE A 260 39.83 21.99 56.79
N ASN A 261 39.36 22.27 58.00
CA ASN A 261 37.99 22.00 58.41
C ASN A 261 37.35 23.28 58.96
N ASP A 262 36.47 23.95 58.22
CA ASP A 262 35.86 25.22 58.65
C ASP A 262 34.33 25.07 58.62
N PRO A 263 33.62 25.09 59.75
CA PRO A 263 32.15 25.05 59.79
C PRO A 263 31.41 26.21 59.11
N SER A 264 31.94 27.43 59.08
CA SER A 264 31.23 28.58 58.51
C SER A 264 32.17 29.70 58.04
N LEU A 265 32.57 29.62 56.76
CA LEU A 265 33.46 30.60 56.14
C LEU A 265 32.67 31.62 55.29
N ASN A 266 32.80 32.91 55.59
CA ASN A 266 32.27 33.99 54.74
C ASN A 266 33.30 34.50 53.72
N GLY A 267 34.59 34.34 53.99
CA GLY A 267 35.67 34.75 53.09
C GLY A 267 36.05 33.70 52.02
N ALA A 268 37.03 34.02 51.17
CA ALA A 268 37.46 33.13 50.09
C ALA A 268 38.70 32.30 50.48
N ILE A 269 38.84 31.10 49.90
CA ILE A 269 40.02 30.24 50.07
C ILE A 269 40.85 30.27 48.78
N PHE A 270 42.11 30.65 48.86
CA PHE A 270 43.08 30.63 47.77
C PHE A 270 44.19 29.62 48.06
N ILE A 271 44.30 28.55 47.27
CA ILE A 271 45.37 27.56 47.40
C ILE A 271 46.11 27.37 46.08
N ALA A 272 47.43 27.54 46.04
CA ALA A 272 48.16 27.23 44.80
C ALA A 272 48.22 25.71 44.56
N VAL A 273 48.61 24.91 45.56
CA VAL A 273 48.64 23.43 45.45
C VAL A 273 47.98 22.76 46.64
N CYS A 274 46.86 22.06 46.42
CA CYS A 274 46.14 21.29 47.43
C CYS A 274 46.34 19.78 47.23
N GLN A 275 47.11 19.14 48.11
CA GLN A 275 47.25 17.68 48.24
C GLN A 275 46.43 17.13 49.44
N GLY A 276 45.99 18.02 50.32
CA GLY A 276 45.27 17.72 51.55
C GLY A 276 43.77 17.42 51.39
N LYS A 277 43.02 17.56 52.49
CA LYS A 277 41.55 17.53 52.46
C LYS A 277 40.99 18.88 52.88
N ILE A 278 40.04 19.41 52.12
CA ILE A 278 39.21 20.55 52.51
C ILE A 278 37.85 19.97 52.86
N ASN A 279 37.39 20.17 54.09
CA ASN A 279 36.03 19.85 54.50
C ASN A 279 35.36 21.09 55.10
N ASP A 280 34.38 21.69 54.44
CA ASP A 280 33.70 22.88 54.94
C ASP A 280 32.19 22.63 54.94
N PRO A 281 31.51 22.55 56.10
CA PRO A 281 30.06 22.40 56.17
C PRO A 281 29.23 23.54 55.56
N SER A 282 29.67 24.80 55.58
CA SER A 282 28.88 25.92 55.07
C SER A 282 29.74 27.12 54.63
N LEU A 283 30.12 27.13 53.36
CA LEU A 283 30.92 28.19 52.77
C LEU A 283 30.05 29.18 51.98
N ASN A 284 30.10 30.46 52.34
CA ASN A 284 29.47 31.53 51.56
C ASN A 284 30.42 32.17 50.53
N GLY A 285 31.74 32.11 50.77
CA GLY A 285 32.77 32.62 49.86
C GLY A 285 33.17 31.64 48.74
N ALA A 286 34.12 32.04 47.90
CA ALA A 286 34.58 31.22 46.77
C ALA A 286 35.88 30.46 47.07
N ILE A 287 36.06 29.29 46.46
CA ILE A 287 37.30 28.49 46.52
C ILE A 287 38.08 28.67 45.22
N PHE A 288 39.33 29.11 45.30
CA PHE A 288 40.27 29.22 44.19
C PHE A 288 41.45 28.28 44.41
N ILE A 289 41.61 27.26 43.55
CA ILE A 289 42.72 26.32 43.62
C ILE A 289 43.44 26.22 42.27
N ALA A 290 44.74 26.49 42.21
CA ALA A 290 45.46 26.29 40.95
C ALA A 290 45.61 24.77 40.63
N VAL A 291 46.07 23.95 41.58
CA VAL A 291 46.19 22.50 41.40
C VAL A 291 45.61 21.73 42.59
N CYS A 292 44.55 20.96 42.35
CA CYS A 292 43.92 20.10 43.35
C CYS A 292 44.20 18.62 43.08
N ARG A 293 45.06 18.00 43.89
CA ARG A 293 45.28 16.54 43.98
C ARG A 293 44.56 15.89 45.17
N GLY A 294 44.06 16.72 46.08
CA GLY A 294 43.40 16.34 47.32
C GLY A 294 41.94 15.92 47.19
N LYS A 295 41.20 15.96 48.30
CA LYS A 295 39.74 15.83 48.31
C LYS A 295 39.11 17.12 48.81
N ILE A 296 38.09 17.60 48.10
CA ILE A 296 37.21 18.68 48.56
C ILE A 296 35.89 18.01 48.92
N ASN A 297 35.45 18.11 50.17
CA ASN A 297 34.09 17.71 50.54
C ASN A 297 33.37 18.86 51.24
N ASP A 298 32.35 19.43 50.63
CA ASP A 298 31.61 20.55 51.19
C ASP A 298 30.12 20.20 51.22
N PRO A 299 29.48 20.00 52.38
CA PRO A 299 28.04 19.76 52.48
C PRO A 299 27.12 20.86 51.94
N SER A 300 27.49 22.14 52.00
CA SER A 300 26.63 23.23 51.55
C SER A 300 27.40 24.49 51.15
N LEU A 301 27.75 24.58 49.86
CA LEU A 301 28.47 25.72 49.30
C LEU A 301 27.52 26.68 48.59
N ASN A 302 27.48 27.96 49.02
CA ASN A 302 26.76 29.03 48.31
C ASN A 302 27.65 29.76 47.29
N GLY A 303 28.97 29.78 47.50
CA GLY A 303 29.93 30.42 46.59
C GLY A 303 30.37 29.52 45.42
N ALA A 304 31.26 30.04 44.56
CA ALA A 304 31.75 29.30 43.39
C ALA A 304 33.10 28.60 43.64
N ILE A 305 33.34 27.47 42.97
CA ILE A 305 34.63 26.76 42.98
C ILE A 305 35.36 27.02 41.67
N PHE A 306 36.58 27.55 41.73
CA PHE A 306 37.48 27.75 40.59
C PHE A 306 38.72 26.87 40.74
N ILE A 307 38.91 25.91 39.83
CA ILE A 307 40.09 25.04 39.83
C ILE A 307 40.77 25.05 38.46
N ALA A 308 42.05 25.41 38.38
CA ALA A 308 42.74 25.30 37.08
C ALA A 308 42.98 23.82 36.70
N VAL A 309 43.52 23.00 37.61
CA VAL A 309 43.74 21.56 37.36
C VAL A 309 43.23 20.71 38.53
N CYS A 310 42.23 19.87 38.28
CA CYS A 310 41.67 18.93 39.26
C CYS A 310 42.05 17.47 38.92
N GLN A 311 42.95 16.88 39.71
CA GLN A 311 43.30 15.45 39.71
C GLN A 311 42.65 14.69 40.88
N GLY A 312 42.10 15.45 41.85
CA GLY A 312 41.50 14.95 43.08
C GLY A 312 40.06 14.46 42.97
N LYS A 313 39.37 14.39 44.11
CA LYS A 313 37.92 14.17 44.15
C LYS A 313 37.21 15.39 44.73
N ILE A 314 36.16 15.85 44.07
CA ILE A 314 35.21 16.84 44.59
C ILE A 314 33.95 16.06 44.96
N ASN A 315 33.52 16.08 46.22
CA ASN A 315 32.22 15.57 46.61
C ASN A 315 31.44 16.63 47.40
N ASP A 316 30.42 17.21 46.79
CA ASP A 316 29.61 18.27 47.42
C ASP A 316 28.15 17.83 47.45
N PRO A 317 27.56 17.53 48.62
CA PRO A 317 26.14 17.19 48.75
C PRO A 317 25.13 18.23 48.27
N SER A 318 25.40 19.53 48.38
CA SER A 318 24.44 20.58 48.00
C SER A 318 25.10 21.91 47.64
N LEU A 319 25.38 22.08 46.34
CA LEU A 319 26.02 23.29 45.82
C LEU A 319 25.00 24.23 45.17
N ASN A 320 24.91 25.47 45.66
CA ASN A 320 24.10 26.52 45.02
C ASN A 320 24.93 27.37 44.02
N GLY A 321 26.24 27.45 44.22
CA GLY A 321 27.16 28.18 43.32
C GLY A 321 27.61 27.38 42.10
N ALA A 322 28.46 27.99 41.26
CA ALA A 322 28.96 27.34 40.03
C ALA A 322 30.36 26.73 40.21
N ILE A 323 30.65 25.65 39.48
CA ILE A 323 31.98 25.03 39.41
C ILE A 323 32.64 25.41 38.09
N PHE A 324 33.84 25.99 38.15
CA PHE A 324 34.68 26.30 37.00
C PHE A 324 35.98 25.49 37.09
N ILE A 325 36.20 24.58 36.15
CA ILE A 325 37.44 23.79 36.08
C ILE A 325 38.06 23.88 34.69
N ALA A 326 39.32 24.32 34.58
CA ALA A 326 39.97 24.32 33.27
C ALA A 326 40.30 22.88 32.80
N VAL A 327 40.92 22.05 33.66
CA VAL A 327 41.23 20.65 33.35
C VAL A 327 40.80 19.72 34.49
N CYS A 328 39.87 18.80 34.23
CA CYS A 328 39.40 17.80 35.18
C CYS A 328 39.84 16.39 34.78
N GLN A 329 40.81 15.84 35.49
CA GLN A 329 41.24 14.44 35.42
C GLN A 329 40.67 13.59 36.57
N GLY A 330 40.15 14.24 37.60
CA GLY A 330 39.64 13.65 38.83
C GLY A 330 38.22 13.06 38.72
N LYS A 331 37.57 12.91 39.88
CA LYS A 331 36.13 12.59 39.95
C LYS A 331 35.35 13.72 40.59
N ILE A 332 34.24 14.11 39.98
CA ILE A 332 33.26 15.03 40.56
C ILE A 332 32.04 14.18 40.90
N ASN A 333 31.67 14.11 42.18
CA ASN A 333 30.40 13.50 42.61
C ASN A 333 29.58 14.52 43.41
N ASP A 334 28.52 15.05 42.85
CA ASP A 334 27.64 16.01 43.54
C ASP A 334 26.23 15.43 43.58
N PRO A 335 25.67 15.08 44.77
CA PRO A 335 24.29 14.62 44.90
C PRO A 335 23.20 15.62 44.50
N SER A 336 23.38 16.94 44.67
CA SER A 336 22.34 17.93 44.38
C SER A 336 22.92 19.31 44.03
N LEU A 337 23.19 19.53 42.74
CA LEU A 337 23.71 20.80 42.25
C LEU A 337 22.58 21.68 41.68
N ASN A 338 22.42 22.88 42.24
CA ASN A 338 21.53 23.92 41.68
C ASN A 338 22.25 24.88 40.72
N GLY A 339 23.56 25.06 40.88
CA GLY A 339 24.39 25.91 40.02
C GLY A 339 24.87 25.24 38.73
N ALA A 340 25.68 25.94 37.94
CA ALA A 340 26.20 25.43 36.66
C ALA A 340 27.63 24.88 36.77
N ILE A 341 27.96 23.87 35.95
CA ILE A 341 29.32 23.33 35.83
C ILE A 341 29.94 23.79 34.51
N PHE A 342 31.10 24.44 34.56
CA PHE A 342 31.90 24.83 33.41
C PHE A 342 33.24 24.09 33.43
N ILE A 343 33.48 23.21 32.45
CA ILE A 343 34.74 22.49 32.31
C ILE A 343 35.33 22.69 30.92
N ALA A 344 36.55 23.22 30.81
CA ALA A 344 37.17 23.32 29.48
C ALA A 344 37.57 21.93 28.95
N VAL A 345 38.26 21.11 29.74
CA VAL A 345 38.65 19.73 29.36
C VAL A 345 38.34 18.74 30.48
N CYS A 346 37.44 17.78 30.20
CA CYS A 346 37.10 16.69 31.12
C CYS A 346 37.64 15.34 30.63
N GLN A 347 38.64 14.81 31.32
CA GLN A 347 39.17 13.44 31.15
C GLN A 347 38.70 12.49 32.26
N GLY A 348 38.16 13.05 33.35
CA GLY A 348 37.73 12.36 34.55
C GLY A 348 36.36 11.67 34.46
N LYS A 349 35.75 11.39 35.62
CA LYS A 349 34.35 10.95 35.70
C LYS A 349 33.52 12.02 36.41
N ILE A 350 32.39 12.38 35.82
CA ILE A 350 31.38 13.22 36.48
C ILE A 350 30.17 12.34 36.77
N ASN A 351 29.79 12.24 38.04
CA ASN A 351 28.62 11.51 38.48
C ASN A 351 27.74 12.43 39.33
N ASP A 352 26.54 12.82 38.87
CA ASP A 352 25.64 13.67 39.67
C ASP A 352 24.21 13.08 39.69
N PRO A 353 23.75 12.54 40.84
CA PRO A 353 22.40 12.04 41.04
C PRO A 353 21.23 12.98 40.72
N SER A 354 21.35 14.29 40.93
CA SER A 354 20.26 15.23 40.68
C SER A 354 20.77 16.65 40.39
N LEU A 355 20.85 17.01 39.11
CA LEU A 355 21.32 18.31 38.66
C LEU A 355 20.14 19.18 38.17
N ASN A 356 19.95 20.36 38.77
CA ASN A 356 18.98 21.36 38.30
C ASN A 356 19.60 22.43 37.39
N GLY A 357 20.91 22.68 37.51
CA GLY A 357 21.64 23.65 36.69
C GLY A 357 22.15 23.11 35.35
N ALA A 358 22.87 23.93 34.59
CA ALA A 358 23.40 23.56 33.26
C ALA A 358 24.88 23.14 33.31
N ILE A 359 25.29 22.24 32.42
CA ILE A 359 26.68 21.82 32.25
C ILE A 359 27.22 22.34 30.93
N PHE A 360 28.40 22.93 30.95
CA PHE A 360 29.13 23.39 29.78
C PHE A 360 30.51 22.72 29.76
N ILE A 361 30.75 21.86 28.77
CA ILE A 361 32.05 21.19 28.59
C ILE A 361 32.58 21.47 27.19
N ALA A 362 33.75 22.09 27.06
CA ALA A 362 34.32 22.28 25.72
C ALA A 362 34.80 20.95 25.12
N VAL A 363 35.55 20.14 25.88
CA VAL A 363 36.01 18.80 25.43
C VAL A 363 35.80 17.75 26.50
N CYS A 364 34.94 16.76 26.24
CA CYS A 364 34.74 15.60 27.11
C CYS A 364 35.39 14.35 26.51
N GLN A 365 36.40 13.79 27.17
CA GLN A 365 37.01 12.48 26.91
C GLN A 365 36.64 11.44 28.00
N GLY A 366 36.07 11.90 29.11
CA GLY A 366 35.72 11.12 30.28
C GLY A 366 34.41 10.33 30.19
N LYS A 367 33.92 9.84 31.33
CA LYS A 367 32.55 9.30 31.44
C LYS A 367 31.69 10.28 32.22
N ILE A 368 30.51 10.56 31.69
CA ILE A 368 29.50 11.41 32.30
C ILE A 368 28.31 10.51 32.66
N ASN A 369 27.88 10.52 33.93
CA ASN A 369 26.78 9.69 34.40
C ASN A 369 25.82 10.47 35.31
N TYR A 370 24.58 10.71 34.87
CA TYR A 370 23.59 11.50 35.61
C TYR A 370 22.30 10.72 35.82
N PRO A 371 21.95 10.26 37.03
CA PRO A 371 20.67 9.59 37.26
C PRO A 371 19.42 10.44 37.00
N SER A 372 19.45 11.76 37.24
CA SER A 372 18.33 12.68 37.00
C SER A 372 18.84 14.08 36.67
N LEU A 373 18.51 14.59 35.49
CA LEU A 373 18.91 15.93 35.04
C LEU A 373 17.69 16.76 34.61
N ASN A 374 17.46 17.89 35.29
CA ASN A 374 16.44 18.87 34.91
C ASN A 374 17.00 20.03 34.06
N GLY A 375 18.29 20.30 34.14
CA GLY A 375 18.96 21.35 33.35
C GLY A 375 19.48 20.87 31.98
N ALA A 376 20.23 21.73 31.27
CA ALA A 376 20.74 21.42 29.93
C ALA A 376 22.25 21.09 29.93
N ILE A 377 22.67 20.18 29.05
CA ILE A 377 24.08 19.84 28.81
C ILE A 377 24.53 20.47 27.49
N PHE A 378 25.63 21.20 27.50
CA PHE A 378 26.29 21.76 26.33
C PHE A 378 27.70 21.19 26.22
N ILE A 379 27.98 20.41 25.17
CA ILE A 379 29.31 19.85 24.91
C ILE A 379 29.77 20.21 23.51
N ALA A 380 30.90 20.92 23.36
CA ALA A 380 31.41 21.19 22.02
C ALA A 380 31.96 19.91 21.36
N VAL A 381 32.78 19.12 22.06
CA VAL A 381 33.32 17.85 21.54
C VAL A 381 33.19 16.73 22.57
N CYS A 382 32.36 15.72 22.28
CA CYS A 382 32.21 14.52 23.10
C CYS A 382 32.92 13.32 22.46
N ARG A 383 34.07 12.94 23.03
CA ARG A 383 34.78 11.66 22.80
C ARG A 383 34.55 10.66 23.94
N GLY A 384 33.85 11.08 24.99
CA GLY A 384 33.49 10.27 26.14
C GLY A 384 32.16 9.52 25.96
N LYS A 385 31.81 8.69 26.96
CA LYS A 385 30.48 8.09 27.06
C LYS A 385 29.59 8.94 27.95
N ILE A 386 28.39 9.24 27.49
CA ILE A 386 27.33 9.89 28.28
C ILE A 386 26.28 8.84 28.59
N ASN A 387 25.99 8.66 29.87
CA ASN A 387 24.93 7.79 30.37
C ASN A 387 24.00 8.63 31.25
N ASP A 388 22.72 8.78 30.90
CA ASP A 388 21.76 9.52 31.72
C ASP A 388 20.46 8.73 31.86
N PRO A 389 20.19 8.04 32.98
CA PRO A 389 18.94 7.33 33.23
C PRO A 389 17.64 8.12 33.03
N SER A 390 17.58 9.43 33.30
CA SER A 390 16.35 10.20 33.17
C SER A 390 16.61 11.70 32.95
N LEU A 391 16.49 12.14 31.70
CA LEU A 391 16.74 13.52 31.30
C LEU A 391 15.42 14.26 30.99
N ASN A 392 15.12 15.29 31.78
CA ASN A 392 14.01 16.21 31.52
C ASN A 392 14.45 17.46 30.73
N GLY A 393 15.74 17.81 30.77
CA GLY A 393 16.31 18.93 30.02
C GLY A 393 16.81 18.59 28.62
N ALA A 394 17.63 19.45 28.01
CA ALA A 394 18.13 19.25 26.64
C ALA A 394 19.64 19.03 26.57
N ILE A 395 20.08 18.17 25.64
CA ILE A 395 21.50 17.92 25.35
C ILE A 395 21.85 18.61 24.03
N PHE A 396 22.88 19.46 24.04
CA PHE A 396 23.45 20.11 22.88
C PHE A 396 24.89 19.65 22.69
N ILE A 397 25.18 18.94 21.60
CA ILE A 397 26.53 18.47 21.28
C ILE A 397 26.94 18.91 19.88
N ALA A 398 28.03 19.66 19.73
CA ALA A 398 28.48 20.02 18.38
C ALA A 398 29.06 18.78 17.65
N VAL A 399 29.93 18.00 18.31
CA VAL A 399 30.50 16.77 17.72
C VAL A 399 30.47 15.61 18.72
N CYS A 400 29.74 14.53 18.38
CA CYS A 400 29.72 13.28 19.16
C CYS A 400 30.42 12.14 18.40
N GLN A 401 31.49 11.58 19.00
CA GLN A 401 32.28 10.50 18.40
C GLN A 401 32.01 9.11 19.00
N GLU A 402 31.41 9.05 20.19
CA GLU A 402 31.26 7.83 21.00
C GLU A 402 29.78 7.55 21.36
N LYS A 403 29.51 6.79 22.42
CA LYS A 403 28.15 6.36 22.75
C LYS A 403 27.41 7.36 23.66
N ILE A 404 26.19 7.73 23.27
CA ILE A 404 25.19 8.34 24.15
C ILE A 404 24.20 7.22 24.51
N ASN A 405 24.01 6.97 25.79
CA ASN A 405 22.97 6.09 26.32
C ASN A 405 22.04 6.91 27.22
N ASP A 406 20.77 6.97 26.89
CA ASP A 406 19.76 7.62 27.74
C ASP A 406 18.55 6.70 27.85
N PRO A 407 18.33 5.98 28.97
CA PRO A 407 17.16 5.14 29.17
C PRO A 407 15.80 5.83 29.08
N SER A 408 15.68 7.13 29.40
CA SER A 408 14.40 7.83 29.35
C SER A 408 14.57 9.34 29.15
N LEU A 409 14.45 9.79 27.90
CA LEU A 409 14.53 11.20 27.55
C LEU A 409 13.13 11.82 27.37
N ASN A 410 12.79 12.77 28.24
CA ASN A 410 11.61 13.63 28.09
C ASN A 410 11.93 14.94 27.35
N GLY A 411 13.19 15.38 27.34
CA GLY A 411 13.62 16.59 26.65
C GLY A 411 14.15 16.36 25.23
N ALA A 412 15.06 17.19 24.72
CA ALA A 412 15.53 17.11 23.33
C ALA A 412 17.05 16.97 23.20
N ILE A 413 17.50 16.18 22.23
CA ILE A 413 18.92 16.04 21.87
C ILE A 413 19.18 16.80 20.56
N PHE A 414 20.12 17.74 20.58
CA PHE A 414 20.61 18.48 19.43
C PHE A 414 22.07 18.13 19.17
N ILE A 415 22.36 17.51 18.03
CA ILE A 415 23.73 17.15 17.64
C ILE A 415 24.07 17.70 16.26
N ALA A 416 25.11 18.52 16.12
CA ALA A 416 25.50 18.97 14.79
C ALA A 416 26.13 17.81 13.98
N VAL A 417 27.08 17.06 14.55
CA VAL A 417 27.69 15.89 13.88
C VAL A 417 27.75 14.68 14.82
N CYS A 418 27.02 13.61 14.47
CA CYS A 418 27.03 12.35 15.20
C CYS A 418 27.76 11.25 14.40
N ARG A 419 28.96 10.87 14.84
CA ARG A 419 29.71 9.69 14.34
C ARG A 419 29.54 8.46 15.22
N GLY A 420 29.03 8.66 16.43
CA GLY A 420 28.92 7.67 17.48
C GLY A 420 27.68 6.78 17.42
N LYS A 421 27.26 6.23 18.55
CA LYS A 421 25.99 5.50 18.68
C LYS A 421 25.07 6.21 19.66
N ILE A 422 23.83 6.46 19.28
CA ILE A 422 22.78 6.93 20.18
C ILE A 422 21.91 5.73 20.50
N ASN A 423 21.77 5.42 21.78
CA ASN A 423 20.94 4.33 22.28
C ASN A 423 19.97 4.90 23.30
N ASP A 424 18.69 4.98 22.96
CA ASP A 424 17.65 5.50 23.86
C ASP A 424 16.48 4.51 23.96
N PRO A 425 16.35 3.75 25.05
CA PRO A 425 15.20 2.87 25.28
C PRO A 425 13.81 3.52 25.23
N SER A 426 13.63 4.80 25.59
CA SER A 426 12.32 5.45 25.62
C SER A 426 12.39 6.97 25.44
N LEU A 427 12.25 7.42 24.19
CA LEU A 427 12.24 8.84 23.85
C LEU A 427 10.81 9.40 23.79
N ASN A 428 10.47 10.31 24.69
CA ASN A 428 9.23 11.11 24.61
C ASN A 428 9.44 12.48 23.93
N GLY A 429 10.67 12.99 23.89
CA GLY A 429 11.00 14.26 23.24
C GLY A 429 11.56 14.11 21.82
N ALA A 430 12.46 15.01 21.39
CA ALA A 430 12.90 15.05 19.98
C ALA A 430 14.41 14.98 19.80
N ILE A 431 14.86 14.30 18.74
CA ILE A 431 16.27 14.20 18.35
C ILE A 431 16.50 15.01 17.08
N PHE A 432 17.35 16.03 17.13
CA PHE A 432 17.76 16.85 16.00
C PHE A 432 19.24 16.61 15.68
N ILE A 433 19.53 16.09 14.47
CA ILE A 433 20.91 15.86 14.03
C ILE A 433 21.17 16.50 12.67
N ALA A 434 22.15 17.38 12.54
CA ALA A 434 22.47 17.93 11.22
C ALA A 434 23.14 16.85 10.33
N VAL A 435 24.15 16.14 10.84
CA VAL A 435 24.82 15.05 10.10
C VAL A 435 24.97 13.80 10.97
N CYS A 436 24.29 12.71 10.59
CA CYS A 436 24.38 11.41 11.26
C CYS A 436 25.17 10.40 10.40
N GLN A 437 26.39 10.08 10.83
CA GLN A 437 27.23 8.99 10.27
C GLN A 437 27.18 7.73 11.15
N GLY A 438 26.64 7.86 12.37
CA GLY A 438 26.60 6.85 13.41
C GLY A 438 25.48 5.81 13.30
N LYS A 439 25.14 5.18 14.43
CA LYS A 439 23.91 4.38 14.55
C LYS A 439 22.98 4.99 15.60
N ILE A 440 21.70 5.11 15.28
CA ILE A 440 20.64 5.44 16.23
C ILE A 440 19.88 4.14 16.49
N ASN A 441 19.81 3.70 17.75
CA ASN A 441 18.96 2.58 18.16
C ASN A 441 17.99 3.06 19.24
N ASP A 442 16.70 3.09 18.95
CA ASP A 442 15.68 3.51 19.90
C ASP A 442 14.58 2.45 19.98
N PRO A 443 14.50 1.64 21.05
CA PRO A 443 13.41 0.68 21.24
C PRO A 443 11.99 1.22 21.26
N SER A 444 11.74 2.45 21.72
CA SER A 444 10.39 3.00 21.84
C SER A 444 10.34 4.53 21.71
N LEU A 445 10.10 5.01 20.50
CA LEU A 445 10.06 6.43 20.17
C LEU A 445 8.61 6.95 20.10
N ASN A 446 8.22 7.78 21.07
CA ASN A 446 6.94 8.51 21.04
C ASN A 446 7.06 9.92 20.44
N GLY A 447 8.27 10.48 20.38
CA GLY A 447 8.51 11.83 19.87
C GLY A 447 8.92 11.91 18.40
N ALA A 448 9.93 12.71 18.03
CA ALA A 448 10.30 12.87 16.62
C ALA A 448 11.82 12.93 16.38
N ILE A 449 12.27 12.34 15.27
CA ILE A 449 13.66 12.39 14.83
C ILE A 449 13.77 13.30 13.60
N PHE A 450 14.60 14.33 13.67
CA PHE A 450 14.91 15.24 12.57
C PHE A 450 16.38 15.10 12.18
N ILE A 451 16.68 14.68 10.95
CA ILE A 451 18.05 14.56 10.45
C ILE A 451 18.21 15.28 9.11
N ALA A 452 19.15 16.24 9.00
CA ALA A 452 19.39 16.85 7.69
C ALA A 452 20.09 15.88 6.73
N VAL A 453 21.16 15.20 7.17
CA VAL A 453 21.87 14.20 6.36
C VAL A 453 22.13 12.93 7.16
N CYS A 454 21.53 11.80 6.75
CA CYS A 454 21.74 10.49 7.36
C CYS A 454 22.55 9.56 6.44
N GLN A 455 23.80 9.29 6.81
CA GLN A 455 24.68 8.28 6.21
C GLN A 455 24.75 6.98 7.04
N GLY A 456 24.27 7.05 8.29
CA GLY A 456 24.32 6.01 9.30
C GLY A 456 23.27 4.91 9.18
N LYS A 457 22.99 4.23 10.30
CA LYS A 457 21.85 3.31 10.42
C LYS A 457 20.88 3.81 11.50
N ILE A 458 19.60 3.81 11.21
CA ILE A 458 18.53 4.02 12.20
C ILE A 458 17.87 2.67 12.40
N ASN A 459 17.84 2.16 13.63
CA ASN A 459 17.09 0.97 13.99
C ASN A 459 16.11 1.31 15.11
N ASP A 460 14.82 1.19 14.88
CA ASP A 460 13.81 1.46 15.90
C ASP A 460 12.82 0.29 15.97
N PRO A 461 12.80 -0.52 17.03
CA PRO A 461 11.82 -1.58 17.25
C PRO A 461 10.35 -1.17 17.28
N SER A 462 10.00 0.01 17.81
CA SER A 462 8.60 0.42 17.97
C SER A 462 8.44 1.94 17.96
N LEU A 463 8.13 2.48 16.78
CA LEU A 463 8.02 3.92 16.56
C LEU A 463 6.56 4.38 16.46
N ASN A 464 6.11 5.18 17.43
CA ASN A 464 4.79 5.85 17.41
C ASN A 464 4.86 7.32 16.93
N GLY A 465 6.07 7.88 16.93
CA GLY A 465 6.42 9.23 16.51
C GLY A 465 6.54 9.50 15.00
N ALA A 466 7.42 10.44 14.62
CA ALA A 466 7.70 10.74 13.21
C ALA A 466 9.20 10.90 12.93
N ILE A 467 9.65 10.44 11.75
CA ILE A 467 11.02 10.60 11.27
C ILE A 467 11.05 11.58 10.10
N PHE A 468 11.84 12.65 10.19
CA PHE A 468 12.05 13.63 9.14
C PHE A 468 13.52 13.60 8.71
N ILE A 469 13.80 13.24 7.45
CA ILE A 469 15.16 13.22 6.91
C ILE A 469 15.24 14.00 5.60
N ALA A 470 16.09 15.03 5.51
CA ALA A 470 16.25 15.73 4.22
C ALA A 470 16.98 14.85 3.20
N VAL A 471 18.11 14.22 3.57
CA VAL A 471 18.86 13.31 2.69
C VAL A 471 19.24 12.02 3.42
N CYS A 472 18.69 10.89 2.98
CA CYS A 472 19.00 9.55 3.52
C CYS A 472 19.85 8.76 2.53
N GLN A 473 21.12 8.53 2.87
CA GLN A 473 22.05 7.62 2.17
C GLN A 473 22.26 6.31 2.95
N GLY A 474 21.84 6.29 4.22
CA GLY A 474 22.01 5.20 5.17
C GLY A 474 21.01 4.04 5.04
N LYS A 475 20.83 3.29 6.13
CA LYS A 475 19.76 2.28 6.24
C LYS A 475 18.81 2.64 7.37
N ILE A 476 17.51 2.56 7.11
CA ILE A 476 16.46 2.64 8.13
C ILE A 476 15.90 1.21 8.27
N ASN A 477 15.95 0.64 9.47
CA ASN A 477 15.30 -0.63 9.76
C ASN A 477 14.33 -0.45 10.92
N ASP A 478 13.04 -0.70 10.72
CA ASP A 478 12.03 -0.59 11.78
C ASP A 478 11.13 -1.83 11.78
N PRO A 479 11.18 -2.72 12.78
CA PRO A 479 10.30 -3.88 12.90
C PRO A 479 8.79 -3.58 13.02
N SER A 480 8.38 -2.47 13.65
CA SER A 480 6.96 -2.17 13.88
C SER A 480 6.69 -0.66 13.97
N PHE A 481 6.24 -0.08 12.87
CA PHE A 481 6.10 1.36 12.72
C PHE A 481 4.63 1.80 12.70
N ASN A 482 4.22 2.62 13.66
CA ASN A 482 2.87 3.21 13.74
C ASN A 482 2.83 4.71 13.36
N GLY A 483 3.99 5.31 13.06
CA GLY A 483 4.19 6.75 12.89
C GLY A 483 4.08 7.30 11.45
N ALA A 484 4.89 8.32 11.12
CA ALA A 484 5.11 8.76 9.74
C ALA A 484 6.58 9.08 9.39
N ILE A 485 7.08 8.58 8.25
CA ILE A 485 8.45 8.83 7.76
C ILE A 485 8.38 9.84 6.62
N PHE A 486 9.08 10.96 6.73
CA PHE A 486 9.21 11.98 5.71
C PHE A 486 10.66 12.07 5.24
N ILE A 487 10.93 11.76 3.97
CA ILE A 487 12.27 11.86 3.38
C ILE A 487 12.24 12.72 2.11
N ALA A 488 13.02 13.80 2.05
CA ALA A 488 13.08 14.56 0.80
C ALA A 488 13.85 13.78 -0.30
N VAL A 489 15.02 13.22 0.02
CA VAL A 489 15.80 12.40 -0.93
C VAL A 489 16.30 11.10 -0.27
N CYS A 490 15.82 9.96 -0.75
CA CYS A 490 16.24 8.63 -0.27
C CYS A 490 17.11 7.92 -1.32
N ARG A 491 18.42 7.81 -1.06
CA ARG A 491 19.39 6.97 -1.81
C ARG A 491 19.71 5.66 -1.09
N GLY A 492 19.32 5.56 0.18
CA GLY A 492 19.61 4.44 1.08
C GLY A 492 18.70 3.22 0.91
N LYS A 493 18.61 2.41 1.96
CA LYS A 493 17.62 1.32 2.05
C LYS A 493 16.68 1.55 3.23
N ILE A 494 15.38 1.40 3.01
CA ILE A 494 14.37 1.34 4.06
C ILE A 494 13.91 -0.12 4.13
N ASN A 495 14.04 -0.77 5.29
CA ASN A 495 13.49 -2.10 5.52
C ASN A 495 12.54 -2.05 6.71
N ASP A 496 11.26 -2.34 6.51
CA ASP A 496 10.27 -2.29 7.59
C ASP A 496 9.42 -3.56 7.57
N PRO A 497 9.61 -4.52 8.49
CA PRO A 497 8.77 -5.70 8.57
C PRO A 497 7.26 -5.47 8.74
N SER A 498 6.82 -4.38 9.39
CA SER A 498 5.39 -4.11 9.60
C SER A 498 5.08 -2.62 9.78
N LEU A 499 4.71 -1.94 8.68
CA LEU A 499 4.36 -0.52 8.69
C LEU A 499 2.84 -0.31 8.74
N ASN A 500 2.34 0.14 9.89
CA ASN A 500 0.96 0.63 10.05
C ASN A 500 0.82 2.14 9.75
N GLY A 501 1.94 2.86 9.75
CA GLY A 501 2.03 4.30 9.50
C GLY A 501 2.12 4.71 8.02
N ALA A 502 2.59 5.92 7.73
CA ALA A 502 2.77 6.39 6.35
C ALA A 502 4.21 6.80 6.01
N ILE A 503 4.68 6.48 4.80
CA ILE A 503 5.99 6.90 4.27
C ILE A 503 5.77 7.94 3.17
N PHE A 504 6.38 9.11 3.31
CA PHE A 504 6.38 10.18 2.32
C PHE A 504 7.80 10.42 1.81
N ILE A 505 8.06 10.22 0.52
CA ILE A 505 9.36 10.45 -0.09
C ILE A 505 9.24 11.35 -1.32
N ALA A 506 9.93 12.49 -1.36
CA ALA A 506 9.90 13.32 -2.57
C ALA A 506 10.68 12.63 -3.73
N VAL A 507 11.90 12.15 -3.49
CA VAL A 507 12.70 11.43 -4.48
C VAL A 507 13.31 10.14 -3.91
N CYS A 508 12.90 8.98 -4.42
CA CYS A 508 13.42 7.68 -4.04
C CYS A 508 14.32 7.09 -5.14
N GLN A 509 15.63 7.04 -4.89
CA GLN A 509 16.64 6.35 -5.71
C GLN A 509 17.10 5.02 -5.08
N GLY A 510 16.72 4.81 -3.81
CA GLY A 510 17.12 3.67 -2.98
C GLY A 510 16.30 2.40 -3.18
N LYS A 511 16.30 1.54 -2.16
CA LYS A 511 15.38 0.37 -2.09
C LYS A 511 14.47 0.51 -0.88
N ILE A 512 13.18 0.27 -1.07
CA ILE A 512 12.20 0.10 0.00
C ILE A 512 11.83 -1.37 0.01
N ASN A 513 12.02 -2.05 1.14
CA ASN A 513 11.57 -3.43 1.33
C ASN A 513 10.64 -3.47 2.54
N ASP A 514 9.38 -3.80 2.35
CA ASP A 514 8.41 -3.86 3.44
C ASP A 514 7.66 -5.20 3.39
N PRO A 515 7.98 -6.18 4.25
CA PRO A 515 7.22 -7.44 4.31
C PRO A 515 5.71 -7.32 4.53
N SER A 516 5.21 -6.30 5.24
CA SER A 516 3.78 -6.15 5.50
C SER A 516 3.35 -4.69 5.71
N LEU A 517 2.91 -4.03 4.63
CA LEU A 517 2.43 -2.66 4.66
C LEU A 517 0.92 -2.59 4.92
N ASN A 518 0.49 -2.14 6.09
CA ASN A 518 -0.91 -1.81 6.39
C ASN A 518 -1.25 -0.33 6.12
N GLY A 519 -0.25 0.54 6.13
CA GLY A 519 -0.43 1.98 5.91
C GLY A 519 -0.18 2.44 4.46
N ALA A 520 0.35 3.64 4.24
CA ALA A 520 0.46 4.19 2.88
C ALA A 520 1.85 4.72 2.52
N ILE A 521 2.30 4.47 1.30
CA ILE A 521 3.55 5.00 0.73
C ILE A 521 3.22 6.06 -0.32
N PHE A 522 3.71 7.28 -0.14
CA PHE A 522 3.60 8.39 -1.07
C PHE A 522 4.99 8.75 -1.60
N ILE A 523 5.19 8.63 -2.92
CA ILE A 523 6.46 8.99 -3.57
C ILE A 523 6.24 9.94 -4.74
N ALA A 524 6.85 11.12 -4.75
CA ALA A 524 6.70 11.99 -5.93
C ALA A 524 7.49 11.42 -7.13
N VAL A 525 8.75 11.02 -6.94
CA VAL A 525 9.57 10.40 -8.01
C VAL A 525 10.28 9.15 -7.49
N CYS A 526 9.95 7.98 -8.06
CA CYS A 526 10.59 6.71 -7.75
C CYS A 526 11.48 6.21 -8.89
N GLN A 527 12.81 6.25 -8.70
CA GLN A 527 13.83 5.65 -9.58
C GLN A 527 14.38 4.32 -9.00
N GLY A 528 14.07 4.05 -7.73
CA GLY A 528 14.56 2.92 -6.96
C GLY A 528 13.82 1.60 -7.19
N LYS A 529 13.92 0.68 -6.23
CA LYS A 529 13.10 -0.54 -6.20
C LYS A 529 12.22 -0.54 -4.96
N ILE A 530 10.94 -0.86 -5.13
CA ILE A 530 10.00 -1.12 -4.04
C ILE A 530 9.72 -2.63 -4.09
N ASN A 531 9.99 -3.34 -3.00
CA ASN A 531 9.61 -4.74 -2.85
C ASN A 531 8.72 -4.88 -1.63
N ASP A 532 7.49 -5.32 -1.80
CA ASP A 532 6.54 -5.49 -0.70
C ASP A 532 5.86 -6.86 -0.80
N PRO A 533 6.26 -7.87 -0.02
CA PRO A 533 5.61 -9.17 0.02
C PRO A 533 4.10 -9.17 0.30
N SER A 534 3.55 -8.24 1.08
CA SER A 534 2.14 -8.24 1.44
C SER A 534 1.60 -6.83 1.73
N LEU A 535 1.02 -6.21 0.70
CA LEU A 535 0.50 -4.84 0.77
C LEU A 535 -1.01 -4.83 1.05
N ASN A 536 -1.42 -4.45 2.26
CA ASN A 536 -2.83 -4.22 2.61
C ASN A 536 -3.26 -2.75 2.43
N GLY A 537 -2.31 -1.82 2.49
CA GLY A 537 -2.58 -0.39 2.34
C GLY A 537 -2.39 0.15 0.91
N ALA A 538 -1.94 1.40 0.73
CA ALA A 538 -1.90 2.02 -0.60
C ALA A 538 -0.56 2.65 -0.98
N ILE A 539 -0.15 2.48 -2.23
CA ILE A 539 1.05 3.12 -2.80
C ILE A 539 0.61 4.21 -3.79
N PHE A 540 1.06 5.45 -3.58
CA PHE A 540 0.85 6.59 -4.45
C PHE A 540 2.17 7.07 -5.02
N ILE A 541 2.35 7.01 -6.35
CA ILE A 541 3.56 7.47 -7.02
C ILE A 541 3.23 8.44 -8.15
N ALA A 542 3.73 9.68 -8.12
CA ALA A 542 3.51 10.58 -9.25
C ALA A 542 4.29 10.13 -10.50
N VAL A 543 5.58 9.81 -10.37
CA VAL A 543 6.41 9.30 -11.47
C VAL A 543 7.22 8.08 -11.04
N CYS A 544 6.93 6.92 -11.61
CA CYS A 544 7.68 5.68 -11.38
C CYS A 544 8.58 5.35 -12.59
N GLN A 545 9.89 5.44 -12.43
CA GLN A 545 10.92 4.96 -13.37
C GLN A 545 11.60 3.66 -12.87
N GLY A 546 11.35 3.29 -11.62
CA GLY A 546 11.94 2.16 -10.93
C GLY A 546 11.29 0.80 -11.21
N LYS A 547 11.48 -0.15 -10.29
CA LYS A 547 10.74 -1.42 -10.30
C LYS A 547 9.90 -1.55 -9.04
N ILE A 548 8.64 -1.96 -9.19
CA ILE A 548 7.76 -2.34 -8.08
C ILE A 548 7.57 -3.86 -8.19
N ASN A 549 7.93 -4.59 -7.14
CA ASN A 549 7.66 -6.02 -7.04
C ASN A 549 6.80 -6.28 -5.81
N ASP A 550 5.59 -6.78 -5.98
CA ASP A 550 4.67 -7.05 -4.87
C ASP A 550 4.09 -8.45 -5.00
N PRO A 551 4.59 -9.46 -4.27
CA PRO A 551 4.02 -10.81 -4.28
C PRO A 551 2.53 -10.93 -3.96
N SER A 552 1.94 -10.06 -3.13
CA SER A 552 0.53 -10.18 -2.75
C SER A 552 -0.09 -8.82 -2.37
N LEU A 553 -0.79 -8.21 -3.33
CA LEU A 553 -1.43 -6.90 -3.17
C LEU A 553 -2.92 -7.03 -2.83
N ASN A 554 -3.31 -6.71 -1.59
CA ASN A 554 -4.72 -6.58 -1.18
C ASN A 554 -5.25 -5.15 -1.26
N GLY A 555 -4.37 -4.15 -1.19
CA GLY A 555 -4.71 -2.74 -1.22
C GLY A 555 -4.71 -2.10 -2.62
N ALA A 556 -4.17 -0.89 -2.80
CA ALA A 556 -4.22 -0.20 -4.10
C ALA A 556 -2.94 0.55 -4.48
N ILE A 557 -2.56 0.47 -5.76
CA ILE A 557 -1.43 1.22 -6.33
C ILE A 557 -1.98 2.32 -7.25
N PHE A 558 -1.59 3.57 -7.00
CA PHE A 558 -1.92 4.74 -7.82
C PHE A 558 -0.64 5.33 -8.42
N ILE A 559 -0.50 5.32 -9.74
CA ILE A 559 0.66 5.89 -10.44
C ILE A 559 0.22 6.88 -11.52
N ALA A 560 0.64 8.13 -11.46
CA ALA A 560 0.31 9.06 -12.54
C ALA A 560 1.08 8.72 -13.83
N VAL A 561 2.40 8.50 -13.75
CA VAL A 561 3.22 8.10 -14.91
C VAL A 561 4.13 6.92 -14.56
N CYS A 562 3.88 5.76 -15.18
CA CYS A 562 4.71 4.55 -15.03
C CYS A 562 5.60 4.34 -16.27
N ARG A 563 6.90 4.63 -16.12
CA ARG A 563 7.99 4.25 -17.03
C ARG A 563 8.78 3.04 -16.52
N GLY A 564 8.49 2.58 -15.31
CA GLY A 564 9.10 1.43 -14.66
C GLY A 564 8.39 0.12 -14.98
N LYS A 565 8.93 -0.98 -14.42
CA LYS A 565 8.27 -2.31 -14.46
C LYS A 565 7.52 -2.56 -13.16
N ILE A 566 6.29 -3.05 -13.27
CA ILE A 566 5.48 -3.53 -12.15
C ILE A 566 5.39 -5.06 -12.30
N ASN A 567 5.80 -5.80 -11.28
CA ASN A 567 5.61 -7.25 -11.23
C ASN A 567 4.82 -7.59 -9.97
N ASP A 568 3.64 -8.16 -10.13
CA ASP A 568 2.77 -8.52 -9.00
C ASP A 568 2.27 -9.96 -9.17
N PRO A 569 2.88 -10.96 -8.51
CA PRO A 569 2.41 -12.34 -8.56
C PRO A 569 0.94 -12.59 -8.21
N SER A 570 0.30 -11.80 -7.35
CA SER A 570 -1.10 -12.03 -6.94
C SER A 570 -1.80 -10.75 -6.47
N LEU A 571 -2.59 -10.15 -7.36
CA LEU A 571 -3.33 -8.92 -7.10
C LEU A 571 -4.79 -9.20 -6.73
N ASN A 572 -5.16 -8.98 -5.47
CA ASN A 572 -6.57 -8.94 -5.01
C ASN A 572 -7.15 -7.52 -4.99
N GLY A 573 -6.26 -6.51 -4.97
CA GLY A 573 -6.57 -5.09 -4.88
C GLY A 573 -6.83 -4.38 -6.22
N ALA A 574 -6.42 -3.11 -6.35
CA ALA A 574 -6.56 -2.38 -7.62
C ALA A 574 -5.33 -1.54 -8.00
N ILE A 575 -4.99 -1.53 -9.29
CA ILE A 575 -3.93 -0.69 -9.86
C ILE A 575 -4.56 0.40 -10.71
N PHE A 576 -4.27 1.66 -10.40
CA PHE A 576 -4.69 2.85 -11.16
C PHE A 576 -3.47 3.52 -11.76
N ILE A 577 -3.37 3.57 -13.10
CA ILE A 577 -2.26 4.22 -13.80
C ILE A 577 -2.77 5.21 -14.84
N ALA A 578 -2.43 6.50 -14.74
CA ALA A 578 -2.86 7.43 -15.78
C ALA A 578 -2.11 7.18 -17.12
N VAL A 579 -0.79 6.99 -17.07
CA VAL A 579 0.01 6.66 -18.28
C VAL A 579 1.00 5.53 -18.00
N CYS A 580 0.85 4.39 -18.69
CA CYS A 580 1.78 3.26 -18.64
C CYS A 580 2.60 3.14 -19.94
N GLN A 581 3.93 3.24 -19.84
CA GLN A 581 4.85 3.18 -20.99
C GLN A 581 5.65 1.86 -21.08
N GLU A 582 5.75 1.10 -20.00
CA GLU A 582 6.60 -0.09 -19.88
C GLU A 582 5.78 -1.37 -19.57
N LYS A 583 6.34 -2.34 -18.86
CA LYS A 583 5.71 -3.66 -18.66
C LYS A 583 5.03 -3.79 -17.29
N ILE A 584 3.77 -4.23 -17.30
CA ILE A 584 3.06 -4.75 -16.13
C ILE A 584 3.01 -6.27 -16.29
N ASN A 585 3.54 -7.02 -15.33
CA ASN A 585 3.42 -8.47 -15.26
C ASN A 585 2.63 -8.84 -14.03
N ASP A 586 1.53 -9.53 -14.20
CA ASP A 586 0.71 -10.01 -13.09
C ASP A 586 0.32 -11.47 -13.30
N PRO A 587 1.02 -12.45 -12.72
CA PRO A 587 0.65 -13.86 -12.80
C PRO A 587 -0.79 -14.22 -12.44
N SER A 588 -1.46 -13.50 -11.53
CA SER A 588 -2.82 -13.84 -11.10
C SER A 588 -3.59 -12.63 -10.56
N LEU A 589 -4.44 -12.04 -11.40
CA LEU A 589 -5.24 -10.86 -11.07
C LEU A 589 -6.68 -11.24 -10.66
N ASN A 590 -7.02 -11.12 -9.38
CA ASN A 590 -8.41 -11.20 -8.88
C ASN A 590 -9.07 -9.82 -8.76
N GLY A 591 -8.27 -8.77 -8.70
CA GLY A 591 -8.66 -7.37 -8.53
C GLY A 591 -9.01 -6.61 -9.81
N ALA A 592 -8.68 -5.32 -9.89
CA ALA A 592 -8.91 -4.54 -11.11
C ALA A 592 -7.75 -3.62 -11.50
N ILE A 593 -7.46 -3.54 -12.81
CA ILE A 593 -6.46 -2.61 -13.36
C ILE A 593 -7.18 -1.52 -14.14
N PHE A 594 -6.95 -0.26 -13.79
CA PHE A 594 -7.47 0.92 -14.48
C PHE A 594 -6.32 1.71 -15.10
N ILE A 595 -6.28 1.81 -16.43
CA ILE A 595 -5.25 2.57 -17.15
C ILE A 595 -5.88 3.58 -18.10
N ALA A 596 -5.58 4.88 -17.95
CA ALA A 596 -6.10 5.85 -18.92
C ALA A 596 -5.40 5.71 -20.28
N VAL A 597 -4.06 5.61 -20.32
CA VAL A 597 -3.30 5.40 -21.56
C VAL A 597 -2.24 4.30 -21.38
N CYS A 598 -2.38 3.19 -22.10
CA CYS A 598 -1.42 2.08 -22.09
C CYS A 598 -0.65 2.01 -23.42
N ARG A 599 0.63 2.41 -23.40
CA ARG A 599 1.59 2.22 -24.51
C ARG A 599 2.48 0.99 -24.32
N GLY A 600 2.47 0.44 -23.11
CA GLY A 600 3.33 -0.63 -22.65
C GLY A 600 2.89 -2.05 -23.01
N LYS A 601 3.34 -3.04 -22.24
CA LYS A 601 2.86 -4.43 -22.34
C LYS A 601 2.22 -4.84 -21.01
N ILE A 602 1.02 -5.38 -21.06
CA ILE A 602 0.36 -6.04 -19.92
C ILE A 602 0.46 -7.54 -20.20
N ASN A 603 1.06 -8.28 -19.28
CA ASN A 603 1.17 -9.72 -19.34
C ASN A 603 0.51 -10.30 -18.09
N ASP A 604 -0.58 -11.03 -18.27
CA ASP A 604 -1.32 -11.64 -17.16
C ASP A 604 -1.68 -13.10 -17.46
N PRO A 605 -0.93 -14.09 -16.96
CA PRO A 605 -1.25 -15.51 -17.07
C PRO A 605 -2.66 -15.94 -16.68
N SER A 606 -3.32 -15.28 -15.72
CA SER A 606 -4.64 -15.70 -15.23
C SER A 606 -5.46 -14.54 -14.63
N LEU A 607 -6.33 -13.94 -15.44
CA LEU A 607 -7.19 -12.83 -15.05
C LEU A 607 -8.58 -13.32 -14.59
N ASN A 608 -8.88 -13.25 -13.29
CA ASN A 608 -10.23 -13.42 -12.75
C ASN A 608 -10.98 -12.08 -12.54
N GLY A 609 -10.22 -10.99 -12.47
CA GLY A 609 -10.68 -9.63 -12.22
C GLY A 609 -11.12 -8.84 -13.45
N ALA A 610 -10.89 -7.52 -13.47
CA ALA A 610 -11.20 -6.69 -14.64
C ALA A 610 -10.11 -5.70 -15.03
N ILE A 611 -9.85 -5.55 -16.34
CA ILE A 611 -8.93 -4.54 -16.88
C ILE A 611 -9.73 -3.47 -17.61
N PHE A 612 -9.64 -2.22 -17.17
CA PHE A 612 -10.24 -1.05 -17.79
C PHE A 612 -9.17 -0.16 -18.41
N ILE A 613 -9.19 0.02 -19.74
CA ILE A 613 -8.25 0.87 -20.45
C ILE A 613 -8.98 1.89 -21.32
N ALA A 614 -8.77 3.19 -21.12
CA ALA A 614 -9.39 4.17 -22.01
C ALA A 614 -8.73 4.14 -23.41
N VAL A 615 -7.40 4.13 -23.50
CA VAL A 615 -6.66 4.02 -24.77
C VAL A 615 -5.53 2.99 -24.67
N CYS A 616 -5.63 1.90 -25.44
CA CYS A 616 -4.60 0.86 -25.54
C CYS A 616 -3.85 0.93 -26.87
N GLN A 617 -2.59 1.37 -26.85
CA GLN A 617 -1.65 1.33 -27.97
C GLN A 617 -0.63 0.17 -27.84
N GLY A 618 -0.58 -0.43 -26.67
CA GLY A 618 0.36 -1.48 -26.26
C GLY A 618 0.00 -2.90 -26.70
N LYS A 619 0.53 -3.90 -25.99
CA LYS A 619 0.10 -5.30 -26.13
C LYS A 619 -0.47 -5.81 -24.80
N ILE A 620 -1.60 -6.50 -24.86
CA ILE A 620 -2.14 -7.27 -23.74
C ILE A 620 -1.95 -8.74 -24.12
N ASN A 621 -1.25 -9.50 -23.28
CA ASN A 621 -1.13 -10.95 -23.45
C ASN A 621 -1.69 -11.62 -22.21
N ASP A 622 -2.76 -12.38 -22.37
CA ASP A 622 -3.43 -13.06 -21.26
C ASP A 622 -3.69 -14.53 -21.61
N PRO A 623 -2.85 -15.49 -21.16
CA PRO A 623 -3.09 -16.91 -21.35
C PRO A 623 -4.45 -17.45 -20.93
N SER A 624 -5.12 -16.90 -19.91
CA SER A 624 -6.40 -17.43 -19.41
C SER A 624 -7.27 -16.36 -18.73
N LEU A 625 -8.20 -15.79 -19.49
CA LEU A 625 -9.11 -14.73 -19.04
C LEU A 625 -10.46 -15.30 -18.56
N ASN A 626 -10.72 -15.32 -17.25
CA ASN A 626 -12.03 -15.61 -16.66
C ASN A 626 -12.86 -14.35 -16.35
N GLY A 627 -12.17 -13.21 -16.21
CA GLY A 627 -12.73 -11.90 -15.88
C GLY A 627 -13.23 -11.08 -17.06
N ALA A 628 -13.06 -9.75 -17.03
CA ALA A 628 -13.48 -8.90 -18.15
C ALA A 628 -12.47 -7.80 -18.53
N ILE A 629 -12.27 -7.59 -19.84
CA ILE A 629 -11.44 -6.51 -20.37
C ILE A 629 -12.35 -5.45 -21.00
N PHE A 630 -12.28 -4.21 -20.53
CA PHE A 630 -13.00 -3.06 -21.07
C PHE A 630 -12.00 -2.08 -21.70
N ILE A 631 -12.09 -1.85 -23.01
CA ILE A 631 -11.25 -0.88 -23.70
C ILE A 631 -12.09 0.11 -24.51
N ALA A 632 -11.96 1.42 -24.26
CA ALA A 632 -12.68 2.39 -25.08
C ALA A 632 -12.08 2.45 -26.50
N VAL A 633 -10.75 2.57 -26.62
CA VAL A 633 -10.05 2.57 -27.93
C VAL A 633 -8.85 1.63 -27.91
N CYS A 634 -8.89 0.57 -28.74
CA CYS A 634 -7.80 -0.38 -28.91
C CYS A 634 -7.10 -0.21 -30.27
N GLN A 635 -5.88 0.31 -30.28
CA GLN A 635 -4.96 0.36 -31.44
C GLN A 635 -3.88 -0.72 -31.36
N GLY A 636 -3.72 -1.34 -30.19
CA GLY A 636 -2.70 -2.33 -29.86
C GLY A 636 -2.97 -3.76 -30.35
N LYS A 637 -2.35 -4.73 -29.69
CA LYS A 637 -2.66 -6.16 -29.88
C LYS A 637 -3.16 -6.78 -28.59
N ILE A 638 -4.23 -7.56 -28.65
CA ILE A 638 -4.71 -8.42 -27.56
C ILE A 638 -4.44 -9.86 -28.02
N ASN A 639 -3.69 -10.63 -27.24
CA ASN A 639 -3.48 -12.05 -27.49
C ASN A 639 -3.99 -12.81 -26.27
N ASP A 640 -4.97 -13.68 -26.46
CA ASP A 640 -5.57 -14.46 -25.38
C ASP A 640 -5.75 -15.92 -25.78
N PRO A 641 -4.84 -16.83 -25.41
CA PRO A 641 -4.98 -18.26 -25.66
C PRO A 641 -6.28 -18.93 -25.19
N SER A 642 -6.95 -18.45 -24.14
CA SER A 642 -8.16 -19.09 -23.61
C SER A 642 -9.08 -18.12 -22.86
N LEU A 643 -10.09 -17.60 -23.57
CA LEU A 643 -11.05 -16.63 -23.03
C LEU A 643 -12.32 -17.31 -22.52
N ASN A 644 -12.53 -17.36 -21.20
CA ASN A 644 -13.79 -17.78 -20.56
C ASN A 644 -14.68 -16.59 -20.14
N GLY A 645 -14.08 -15.42 -19.98
CA GLY A 645 -14.71 -14.17 -19.57
C GLY A 645 -15.29 -13.32 -20.70
N ALA A 646 -15.20 -11.99 -20.61
CA ALA A 646 -15.71 -11.09 -21.66
C ALA A 646 -14.79 -9.93 -22.04
N ILE A 647 -14.65 -9.67 -23.34
CA ILE A 647 -13.91 -8.51 -23.85
C ILE A 647 -14.89 -7.48 -24.43
N PHE A 648 -14.92 -6.27 -23.89
CA PHE A 648 -15.72 -5.15 -24.36
C PHE A 648 -14.82 -4.08 -24.96
N ILE A 649 -14.96 -3.80 -26.26
CA ILE A 649 -14.20 -2.74 -26.94
C ILE A 649 -15.14 -1.79 -27.67
N ALA A 650 -15.11 -0.50 -27.35
CA ALA A 650 -15.95 0.45 -28.09
C ALA A 650 -15.41 0.65 -29.53
N VAL A 651 -14.10 0.86 -29.70
CA VAL A 651 -13.46 0.98 -31.02
C VAL A 651 -12.18 0.13 -31.10
N CYS A 652 -12.18 -0.89 -31.96
CA CYS A 652 -11.01 -1.74 -32.23
C CYS A 652 -10.40 -1.44 -33.60
N GLN A 653 -9.19 -0.87 -33.62
CA GLN A 653 -8.34 -0.70 -34.81
C GLN A 653 -7.15 -1.68 -34.82
N GLY A 654 -6.91 -2.35 -33.70
CA GLY A 654 -5.79 -3.25 -33.46
C GLY A 654 -5.98 -4.68 -33.98
N LYS A 655 -5.24 -5.63 -33.39
CA LYS A 655 -5.44 -7.08 -33.63
C LYS A 655 -5.87 -7.79 -32.36
N ILE A 656 -6.87 -8.65 -32.46
CA ILE A 656 -7.25 -9.60 -31.41
C ILE A 656 -6.92 -10.99 -31.93
N ASN A 657 -6.11 -11.76 -31.22
CA ASN A 657 -5.82 -13.15 -31.54
C ASN A 657 -6.24 -14.00 -30.35
N ASP A 658 -7.19 -14.90 -30.55
CA ASP A 658 -7.70 -15.79 -29.49
C ASP A 658 -7.70 -17.24 -29.99
N PRO A 659 -6.78 -18.11 -29.51
CA PRO A 659 -6.77 -19.53 -29.85
C PRO A 659 -7.97 -20.38 -29.36
N SER A 660 -8.74 -19.95 -28.36
CA SER A 660 -9.91 -20.70 -27.84
C SER A 660 -10.89 -19.84 -27.03
N LEU A 661 -11.98 -19.39 -27.68
CA LEU A 661 -13.04 -18.59 -27.06
C LEU A 661 -14.18 -19.45 -26.47
N ASN A 662 -14.34 -19.47 -25.13
CA ASN A 662 -15.54 -19.96 -24.43
C ASN A 662 -16.46 -18.84 -23.92
N GLY A 663 -15.93 -17.62 -23.81
CA GLY A 663 -16.60 -16.42 -23.29
C GLY A 663 -17.28 -15.56 -24.36
N ALA A 664 -17.30 -14.24 -24.18
CA ALA A 664 -17.94 -13.32 -25.15
C ALA A 664 -17.10 -12.09 -25.53
N ILE A 665 -17.03 -11.77 -26.82
CA ILE A 665 -16.36 -10.57 -27.33
C ILE A 665 -17.42 -9.58 -27.85
N PHE A 666 -17.51 -8.40 -27.24
CA PHE A 666 -18.40 -7.31 -27.63
C PHE A 666 -17.59 -6.15 -28.22
N ILE A 667 -17.75 -5.86 -29.51
CA ILE A 667 -17.09 -4.73 -30.16
C ILE A 667 -18.13 -3.82 -30.82
N ALA A 668 -18.21 -2.55 -30.41
CA ALA A 668 -19.16 -1.63 -31.05
C ALA A 668 -18.71 -1.30 -32.49
N VAL A 669 -17.43 -0.99 -32.70
CA VAL A 669 -16.85 -0.74 -34.05
C VAL A 669 -15.53 -1.47 -34.23
N CYS A 670 -15.46 -2.42 -35.17
CA CYS A 670 -14.24 -3.15 -35.51
C CYS A 670 -13.72 -2.74 -36.89
N ARG A 671 -12.54 -2.10 -36.94
CA ARG A 671 -11.75 -1.82 -38.16
C ARG A 671 -10.46 -2.67 -38.24
N GLY A 672 -10.15 -3.41 -37.18
CA GLY A 672 -8.95 -4.21 -37.01
C GLY A 672 -9.01 -5.61 -37.63
N LYS A 673 -8.17 -6.54 -37.14
CA LYS A 673 -8.26 -7.97 -37.48
C LYS A 673 -8.55 -8.80 -36.24
N ILE A 674 -9.45 -9.77 -36.36
CA ILE A 674 -9.73 -10.79 -35.34
C ILE A 674 -9.34 -12.14 -35.97
N ASN A 675 -8.42 -12.88 -35.34
CA ASN A 675 -8.07 -14.23 -35.77
C ASN A 675 -8.38 -15.19 -34.61
N ASP A 676 -9.22 -16.19 -34.86
CA ASP A 676 -9.76 -17.07 -33.81
C ASP A 676 -9.95 -18.50 -34.34
N PRO A 677 -9.30 -19.55 -33.82
CA PRO A 677 -9.65 -20.96 -34.01
C PRO A 677 -10.40 -21.54 -32.77
N PRO A 678 -10.98 -22.75 -32.89
CA PRO A 678 -12.38 -23.04 -32.62
C PRO A 678 -13.13 -22.30 -31.50
N LEU A 679 -14.25 -21.70 -31.88
CA LEU A 679 -15.14 -20.89 -31.03
C LEU A 679 -16.25 -21.70 -30.34
N ASN A 680 -16.32 -21.71 -29.00
CA ASN A 680 -17.47 -22.23 -28.24
C ASN A 680 -18.35 -21.11 -27.62
N GLY A 681 -17.86 -19.86 -27.61
CA GLY A 681 -18.50 -18.68 -27.02
C GLY A 681 -19.36 -17.83 -27.99
N ALA A 682 -19.44 -16.51 -27.76
CA ALA A 682 -20.21 -15.60 -28.62
C ALA A 682 -19.44 -14.32 -29.01
N ILE A 683 -19.50 -13.92 -30.28
CA ILE A 683 -18.95 -12.64 -30.75
C ILE A 683 -20.11 -11.73 -31.20
N PHE A 684 -20.17 -10.54 -30.59
CA PHE A 684 -21.08 -9.46 -30.95
C PHE A 684 -20.28 -8.29 -31.53
N ILE A 685 -20.47 -7.99 -32.82
CA ILE A 685 -19.91 -6.77 -33.44
C ILE A 685 -21.03 -5.95 -34.05
N ALA A 686 -21.26 -4.74 -33.52
CA ALA A 686 -22.34 -3.89 -34.03
C ALA A 686 -22.01 -3.34 -35.43
N VAL A 687 -20.75 -2.98 -35.70
CA VAL A 687 -20.27 -2.53 -37.01
C VAL A 687 -18.89 -3.11 -37.33
N CYS A 688 -18.78 -3.96 -38.35
CA CYS A 688 -17.51 -4.56 -38.79
C CYS A 688 -17.07 -4.02 -40.17
N GLN A 689 -15.87 -3.46 -40.25
CA GLN A 689 -15.16 -3.07 -41.47
C GLN A 689 -13.77 -3.77 -41.59
N GLY A 690 -13.42 -4.58 -40.59
CA GLY A 690 -12.18 -5.34 -40.49
C GLY A 690 -12.26 -6.74 -41.12
N LYS A 691 -11.21 -7.56 -40.93
CA LYS A 691 -11.21 -9.00 -41.31
C LYS A 691 -11.34 -9.88 -40.07
N ILE A 692 -12.25 -10.84 -40.12
CA ILE A 692 -12.39 -11.93 -39.17
C ILE A 692 -11.98 -13.20 -39.90
N ASN A 693 -11.06 -14.00 -39.35
CA ASN A 693 -10.69 -15.30 -39.93
C ASN A 693 -10.90 -16.38 -38.86
N ASP A 694 -11.77 -17.36 -39.12
CA ASP A 694 -12.03 -18.50 -38.22
C ASP A 694 -12.12 -19.84 -39.01
N PRO A 695 -11.29 -20.85 -38.70
CA PRO A 695 -11.33 -22.16 -39.34
C PRO A 695 -12.37 -23.16 -38.77
N SER A 696 -13.04 -22.92 -37.63
CA SER A 696 -14.02 -23.89 -37.08
C SER A 696 -14.94 -23.34 -35.97
N LEU A 697 -16.20 -23.03 -36.27
CA LEU A 697 -17.16 -22.41 -35.32
C LEU A 697 -18.10 -23.42 -34.61
N ASN A 698 -18.23 -23.43 -33.28
CA ASN A 698 -19.29 -24.16 -32.53
C ASN A 698 -20.26 -23.23 -31.75
N GLY A 699 -19.95 -21.95 -31.56
CA GLY A 699 -20.75 -20.97 -30.82
C GLY A 699 -21.68 -20.08 -31.67
N ALA A 700 -22.07 -18.92 -31.13
CA ALA A 700 -23.01 -17.99 -31.77
C ALA A 700 -22.35 -16.68 -32.22
N ILE A 701 -22.41 -16.37 -33.52
CA ILE A 701 -21.91 -15.09 -34.05
C ILE A 701 -23.07 -14.18 -34.49
N PHE A 702 -22.99 -12.91 -34.07
CA PHE A 702 -23.89 -11.82 -34.48
C PHE A 702 -23.17 -10.85 -35.44
N ILE A 703 -22.83 -11.30 -36.66
CA ILE A 703 -22.08 -10.53 -37.67
C ILE A 703 -22.54 -10.89 -39.08
N ALA A 704 -22.36 -10.01 -40.07
CA ALA A 704 -22.39 -10.35 -41.50
C ALA A 704 -20.99 -10.80 -41.94
N ILE A 705 -20.78 -12.09 -42.18
CA ILE A 705 -19.46 -12.70 -42.46
C ILE A 705 -19.48 -13.44 -43.82
N ASN A 706 -18.29 -13.62 -44.40
CA ASN A 706 -17.95 -14.62 -45.43
C ASN A 706 -16.84 -15.50 -44.80
N ASP A 707 -17.12 -16.75 -44.43
CA ASP A 707 -16.14 -17.69 -43.85
C ASP A 707 -16.27 -19.09 -44.50
N PRO A 708 -15.21 -19.94 -44.50
CA PRO A 708 -15.14 -21.14 -45.32
C PRO A 708 -15.52 -22.49 -44.65
N SER A 709 -15.94 -22.56 -43.37
CA SER A 709 -16.54 -23.78 -42.78
C SER A 709 -17.06 -23.56 -41.34
N LEU A 710 -18.29 -23.96 -41.03
CA LEU A 710 -19.02 -23.49 -39.83
C LEU A 710 -19.86 -24.63 -39.19
N ASN A 711 -19.78 -24.86 -37.88
CA ASN A 711 -20.54 -25.92 -37.17
C ASN A 711 -21.56 -25.39 -36.11
N GLY A 712 -21.61 -24.07 -35.87
CA GLY A 712 -22.45 -23.39 -34.86
C GLY A 712 -23.68 -22.65 -35.41
N ALA A 713 -24.32 -21.80 -34.58
CA ALA A 713 -25.54 -21.07 -34.95
C ALA A 713 -25.29 -19.60 -35.31
N ILE A 714 -25.78 -19.13 -36.47
CA ILE A 714 -25.60 -17.76 -36.94
C ILE A 714 -26.88 -16.94 -36.68
N PHE A 715 -26.79 -15.76 -36.05
CA PHE A 715 -27.94 -14.87 -35.84
C PHE A 715 -27.77 -13.53 -36.57
N ILE A 716 -28.62 -13.27 -37.57
CA ILE A 716 -28.55 -12.06 -38.41
C ILE A 716 -29.84 -11.23 -38.29
N ALA A 717 -29.71 -9.99 -37.81
CA ALA A 717 -30.84 -9.05 -37.74
C ALA A 717 -31.34 -8.60 -39.13
N VAL A 718 -30.44 -8.13 -40.01
CA VAL A 718 -30.78 -7.71 -41.38
C VAL A 718 -29.67 -8.09 -42.35
N CYS A 719 -29.93 -9.03 -43.28
CA CYS A 719 -28.97 -9.41 -44.32
C CYS A 719 -29.24 -8.64 -45.63
N GLN A 720 -28.31 -7.79 -46.06
CA GLN A 720 -28.37 -7.06 -47.35
C GLN A 720 -27.37 -7.59 -48.41
N GLY A 721 -26.43 -8.48 -48.04
CA GLY A 721 -25.33 -8.97 -48.89
C GLY A 721 -25.50 -10.40 -49.45
N LYS A 722 -24.42 -10.99 -49.98
CA LYS A 722 -24.35 -12.42 -50.33
C LYS A 722 -23.71 -13.18 -49.16
N ILE A 723 -24.28 -14.32 -48.76
CA ILE A 723 -23.66 -15.28 -47.83
C ILE A 723 -23.19 -16.47 -48.66
N ASN A 724 -21.89 -16.80 -48.58
CA ASN A 724 -21.27 -17.95 -49.24
C ASN A 724 -20.45 -18.74 -48.21
N ASP A 725 -20.80 -20.01 -47.94
CA ASP A 725 -20.08 -20.91 -47.03
C ASP A 725 -19.94 -22.30 -47.70
N PRO A 726 -18.76 -22.94 -47.75
CA PRO A 726 -18.50 -24.26 -48.33
C PRO A 726 -19.08 -25.49 -47.60
N SER A 727 -19.31 -25.44 -46.28
CA SER A 727 -19.89 -26.58 -45.52
C SER A 727 -20.36 -26.18 -44.12
N LEU A 728 -21.67 -26.17 -43.89
CA LEU A 728 -22.29 -25.78 -42.61
C LEU A 728 -22.98 -26.99 -41.92
N ASN A 729 -22.66 -27.27 -40.65
CA ASN A 729 -23.34 -28.32 -39.86
C ASN A 729 -24.34 -27.78 -38.81
N GLY A 730 -24.41 -26.45 -38.60
CA GLY A 730 -25.26 -25.79 -37.59
C GLY A 730 -26.50 -25.07 -38.14
N ALA A 731 -27.15 -24.21 -37.34
CA ALA A 731 -28.41 -23.55 -37.70
C ALA A 731 -28.29 -22.04 -37.99
N ILE A 732 -28.95 -21.53 -39.03
CA ILE A 732 -28.96 -20.09 -39.36
C ILE A 732 -30.28 -19.45 -38.93
N PHE A 733 -30.26 -18.37 -38.16
CA PHE A 733 -31.42 -17.57 -37.78
C PHE A 733 -31.36 -16.16 -38.38
N ILE A 734 -32.34 -15.80 -39.21
CA ILE A 734 -32.40 -14.49 -39.88
C ILE A 734 -33.75 -13.80 -39.61
N ALA A 735 -33.73 -12.60 -39.04
CA ALA A 735 -34.96 -11.83 -38.85
C ALA A 735 -35.48 -11.26 -40.19
N VAL A 736 -34.62 -10.59 -40.98
CA VAL A 736 -34.99 -10.10 -42.32
C VAL A 736 -33.86 -10.36 -43.35
N CYS A 737 -34.13 -11.21 -44.35
CA CYS A 737 -33.20 -11.48 -45.45
C CYS A 737 -33.62 -10.72 -46.73
N ARG A 738 -32.80 -9.76 -47.19
CA ARG A 738 -32.97 -9.06 -48.48
C ARG A 738 -31.94 -9.47 -49.55
N GLY A 739 -30.91 -10.24 -49.17
CA GLY A 739 -29.75 -10.63 -49.97
C GLY A 739 -29.84 -11.99 -50.69
N LYS A 740 -28.69 -12.61 -51.03
CA LYS A 740 -28.60 -13.99 -51.57
C LYS A 740 -27.88 -14.91 -50.58
N ILE A 741 -28.36 -16.13 -50.38
CA ILE A 741 -27.69 -17.19 -49.61
C ILE A 741 -27.29 -18.28 -50.61
N ASN A 742 -25.99 -18.62 -50.71
CA ASN A 742 -25.50 -19.78 -51.46
C ASN A 742 -24.62 -20.67 -50.55
N ASP A 743 -24.94 -21.95 -50.40
CA ASP A 743 -24.17 -22.92 -49.58
C ASP A 743 -24.11 -24.25 -50.35
N PRO A 744 -22.94 -24.88 -50.61
CA PRO A 744 -22.81 -26.16 -51.31
C PRO A 744 -23.28 -27.40 -50.52
N SER A 745 -23.22 -27.41 -49.18
CA SER A 745 -23.58 -28.58 -48.37
C SER A 745 -23.93 -28.21 -46.92
N LEU A 746 -25.22 -28.17 -46.61
CA LEU A 746 -25.74 -27.85 -45.28
C LEU A 746 -26.33 -29.10 -44.59
N ASN A 747 -25.86 -29.45 -43.39
CA ASN A 747 -26.43 -30.54 -42.59
C ASN A 747 -27.38 -30.07 -41.46
N GLY A 748 -27.47 -28.75 -41.21
CA GLY A 748 -28.31 -28.15 -40.16
C GLY A 748 -29.57 -27.44 -40.67
N ALA A 749 -30.17 -26.54 -39.88
CA ALA A 749 -31.47 -25.93 -40.17
C ALA A 749 -31.43 -24.40 -40.40
N ILE A 750 -32.23 -23.88 -41.35
CA ILE A 750 -32.34 -22.44 -41.62
C ILE A 750 -33.68 -21.90 -41.11
N PHE A 751 -33.66 -20.94 -40.20
CA PHE A 751 -34.83 -20.21 -39.68
C PHE A 751 -34.85 -18.76 -40.19
N ILE A 752 -35.91 -18.36 -40.91
CA ILE A 752 -36.07 -16.99 -41.41
C ILE A 752 -37.45 -16.43 -41.06
N ALA A 753 -37.51 -15.29 -40.35
CA ALA A 753 -38.80 -14.65 -40.09
C ALA A 753 -39.38 -13.99 -41.36
N VAL A 754 -38.58 -13.21 -42.10
CA VAL A 754 -39.00 -12.61 -43.38
C VAL A 754 -37.91 -12.75 -44.46
N CYS A 755 -38.18 -13.53 -45.51
CA CYS A 755 -37.27 -13.71 -46.65
C CYS A 755 -37.78 -12.93 -47.88
N ARG A 756 -37.08 -11.87 -48.29
CA ARG A 756 -37.28 -11.14 -49.56
C ARG A 756 -36.21 -11.44 -50.63
N GLY A 757 -35.18 -12.19 -50.25
CA GLY A 757 -33.98 -12.48 -51.05
C GLY A 757 -34.04 -13.75 -51.93
N LYS A 758 -32.88 -14.29 -52.32
CA LYS A 758 -32.77 -15.63 -52.97
C LYS A 758 -32.00 -16.60 -52.08
N ILE A 759 -32.46 -17.84 -51.97
CA ILE A 759 -31.76 -18.96 -51.31
C ILE A 759 -31.41 -19.97 -52.41
N ASN A 760 -30.14 -20.35 -52.54
CA ASN A 760 -29.64 -21.34 -53.48
C ASN A 760 -28.79 -22.38 -52.71
N ASP A 761 -29.17 -23.65 -52.66
CA ASP A 761 -28.39 -24.68 -51.91
C ASP A 761 -28.34 -26.00 -52.70
N PRO A 762 -27.19 -26.50 -53.18
CA PRO A 762 -27.07 -27.74 -53.93
C PRO A 762 -27.28 -29.03 -53.15
N SER A 763 -27.08 -29.09 -51.83
CA SER A 763 -27.24 -30.33 -51.06
C SER A 763 -27.54 -30.10 -49.57
N LEU A 764 -28.83 -30.00 -49.23
CA LEU A 764 -29.31 -29.81 -47.86
C LEU A 764 -29.79 -31.14 -47.24
N ASN A 765 -29.19 -31.55 -46.12
CA ASN A 765 -29.65 -32.71 -45.34
C ASN A 765 -30.54 -32.33 -44.14
N GLY A 766 -30.67 -31.04 -43.81
CA GLY A 766 -31.49 -30.52 -42.71
C GLY A 766 -32.79 -29.83 -43.15
N ALA A 767 -33.33 -28.89 -42.35
CA ALA A 767 -34.66 -28.32 -42.57
C ALA A 767 -34.69 -26.79 -42.71
N ILE A 768 -35.57 -26.26 -43.57
CA ILE A 768 -35.77 -24.82 -43.77
C ILE A 768 -37.10 -24.38 -43.16
N PHE A 769 -37.08 -23.45 -42.21
CA PHE A 769 -38.25 -22.82 -41.58
C PHE A 769 -38.36 -21.35 -41.98
N ILE A 770 -39.45 -20.95 -42.65
CA ILE A 770 -39.68 -19.55 -43.02
C ILE A 770 -41.09 -19.10 -42.61
N ALA A 771 -41.19 -18.05 -41.80
CA ALA A 771 -42.51 -17.50 -41.46
C ALA A 771 -43.16 -16.78 -42.66
N VAL A 772 -42.42 -15.89 -43.35
CA VAL A 772 -42.91 -15.22 -44.57
C VAL A 772 -41.86 -15.23 -45.68
N CYS A 773 -42.12 -15.96 -46.76
CA CYS A 773 -41.26 -15.99 -47.95
C CYS A 773 -41.85 -15.16 -49.11
N GLN A 774 -41.20 -14.06 -49.47
CA GLN A 774 -41.49 -13.23 -50.66
C GLN A 774 -40.41 -13.41 -51.76
N GLY A 775 -39.34 -14.13 -51.46
CA GLY A 775 -38.15 -14.33 -52.28
C GLY A 775 -38.19 -15.52 -53.26
N LYS A 776 -37.03 -16.00 -53.69
CA LYS A 776 -36.89 -17.28 -54.44
C LYS A 776 -36.08 -18.30 -53.64
N ILE A 777 -36.50 -19.55 -53.63
CA ILE A 777 -35.74 -20.69 -53.08
C ILE A 777 -35.42 -21.60 -54.28
N ASN A 778 -34.15 -21.93 -54.49
CA ASN A 778 -33.69 -22.88 -55.49
C ASN A 778 -32.82 -23.94 -54.80
N ASP A 779 -33.14 -25.22 -54.88
CA ASP A 779 -32.36 -26.27 -54.22
C ASP A 779 -32.22 -27.51 -55.13
N PRO A 780 -31.04 -27.82 -55.69
CA PRO A 780 -30.79 -29.02 -56.48
C PRO A 780 -31.06 -30.39 -55.84
N SER A 781 -30.84 -30.60 -54.54
CA SER A 781 -30.99 -31.92 -53.91
C SER A 781 -31.22 -31.86 -52.39
N LEU A 782 -32.49 -31.81 -51.99
CA LEU A 782 -32.90 -31.73 -50.58
C LEU A 782 -33.29 -33.12 -50.03
N ASN A 783 -32.61 -33.57 -48.97
CA ASN A 783 -32.97 -34.79 -48.23
C ASN A 783 -33.83 -34.53 -46.98
N GLY A 784 -33.97 -33.27 -46.55
CA GLY A 784 -34.77 -32.87 -45.38
C GLY A 784 -36.10 -32.18 -45.72
N ALA A 785 -36.58 -31.26 -44.88
CA ALA A 785 -37.95 -30.71 -44.99
C ALA A 785 -38.01 -29.18 -45.04
N ILE A 786 -38.94 -28.63 -45.84
CA ILE A 786 -39.20 -27.18 -45.93
C ILE A 786 -40.53 -26.86 -45.25
N PHE A 787 -40.52 -25.98 -44.25
CA PHE A 787 -41.68 -25.45 -43.55
C PHE A 787 -41.86 -23.96 -43.83
N ILE A 788 -42.98 -23.57 -44.46
CA ILE A 788 -43.29 -22.17 -44.72
C ILE A 788 -44.69 -21.81 -44.25
N ALA A 789 -44.84 -20.83 -43.35
CA ALA A 789 -46.17 -20.38 -42.93
C ALA A 789 -46.89 -19.61 -44.06
N VAL A 790 -46.22 -18.64 -44.70
CA VAL A 790 -46.77 -17.90 -45.85
C VAL A 790 -45.76 -17.77 -46.99
N CYS A 791 -46.01 -18.45 -48.12
CA CYS A 791 -45.19 -18.36 -49.32
C CYS A 791 -45.86 -17.48 -50.38
N ARG A 792 -45.29 -16.31 -50.68
CA ARG A 792 -45.64 -15.43 -51.82
C ARG A 792 -44.58 -15.48 -52.95
N GLY A 793 -43.46 -16.16 -52.71
CA GLY A 793 -42.29 -16.25 -53.56
C GLY A 793 -42.32 -17.36 -54.62
N LYS A 794 -41.15 -17.76 -55.13
CA LYS A 794 -41.00 -18.96 -55.98
C LYS A 794 -40.12 -20.01 -55.29
N ILE A 795 -40.49 -21.28 -55.37
CA ILE A 795 -39.68 -22.43 -54.93
C ILE A 795 -39.36 -23.24 -56.19
N ASN A 796 -38.09 -23.52 -56.46
CA ASN A 796 -37.65 -24.39 -57.56
C ASN A 796 -36.74 -25.49 -56.98
N ASP A 797 -37.09 -26.77 -57.11
CA ASP A 797 -36.29 -27.87 -56.55
C ASP A 797 -36.20 -29.03 -57.55
N PRO A 798 -35.06 -29.31 -58.20
CA PRO A 798 -34.90 -30.40 -59.16
C PRO A 798 -35.00 -31.82 -58.60
N SER A 799 -34.70 -32.09 -57.32
CA SER A 799 -34.73 -33.46 -56.78
C SER A 799 -34.91 -33.51 -55.26
N LEU A 800 -36.17 -33.59 -54.80
CA LEU A 800 -36.53 -33.62 -53.39
C LEU A 800 -36.82 -35.05 -52.90
N ASN A 801 -36.07 -35.53 -51.90
CA ASN A 801 -36.34 -36.81 -51.22
C ASN A 801 -37.14 -36.66 -49.91
N GLY A 802 -37.30 -35.43 -49.40
CA GLY A 802 -38.04 -35.13 -48.17
C GLY A 802 -39.42 -34.49 -48.39
N ALA A 803 -39.86 -33.59 -47.49
CA ALA A 803 -41.24 -33.08 -47.51
C ALA A 803 -41.35 -31.55 -47.46
N ILE A 804 -42.31 -30.98 -48.18
CA ILE A 804 -42.63 -29.54 -48.17
C ILE A 804 -43.95 -29.32 -47.44
N PHE A 805 -43.93 -28.52 -46.37
CA PHE A 805 -45.11 -28.10 -45.61
C PHE A 805 -45.36 -26.60 -45.77
N ILE A 806 -46.50 -26.22 -46.35
CA ILE A 806 -46.87 -24.80 -46.52
C ILE A 806 -48.28 -24.55 -46.00
N ALA A 807 -48.44 -23.64 -45.02
CA ALA A 807 -49.78 -23.30 -44.55
C ALA A 807 -50.55 -22.48 -45.60
N VAL A 808 -49.95 -21.43 -46.19
CA VAL A 808 -50.56 -20.64 -47.27
C VAL A 808 -49.58 -20.38 -48.41
N CYS A 809 -49.81 -20.98 -49.58
CA CYS A 809 -49.04 -20.74 -50.79
C CYS A 809 -49.79 -19.82 -51.76
N ARG A 810 -49.27 -18.60 -52.00
CA ARG A 810 -49.69 -17.68 -53.08
C ARG A 810 -48.64 -17.59 -54.21
N GLY A 811 -47.53 -18.29 -54.05
CA GLY A 811 -46.34 -18.28 -54.90
C GLY A 811 -46.37 -19.28 -56.07
N LYS A 812 -45.20 -19.59 -56.64
CA LYS A 812 -45.03 -20.72 -57.58
C LYS A 812 -44.11 -21.77 -56.99
N ILE A 813 -44.44 -23.04 -57.13
CA ILE A 813 -43.59 -24.20 -56.80
C ILE A 813 -43.29 -24.90 -58.12
N ASN A 814 -42.02 -25.14 -58.43
CA ASN A 814 -41.59 -25.90 -59.60
C ASN A 814 -40.65 -27.03 -59.14
N ASP A 815 -40.98 -28.30 -59.35
CA ASP A 815 -40.15 -29.42 -58.89
C ASP A 815 -40.00 -30.51 -59.96
N PRO A 816 -38.87 -30.60 -60.68
CA PRO A 816 -38.64 -31.64 -61.68
C PRO A 816 -38.75 -33.11 -61.26
N SER A 817 -38.41 -33.48 -60.02
CA SER A 817 -38.42 -34.90 -59.60
C SER A 817 -38.59 -35.08 -58.08
N LEU A 818 -39.84 -35.26 -57.63
CA LEU A 818 -40.18 -35.39 -56.21
C LEU A 818 -40.38 -36.87 -55.81
N ASN A 819 -39.55 -37.39 -54.89
CA ASN A 819 -39.73 -38.72 -54.28
C ASN A 819 -40.46 -38.69 -52.92
N GLY A 820 -40.65 -37.51 -52.32
CA GLY A 820 -41.31 -37.33 -51.03
C GLY A 820 -42.73 -36.73 -51.12
N ALA A 821 -43.13 -35.86 -50.17
CA ALA A 821 -44.52 -35.39 -50.09
C ALA A 821 -44.66 -33.87 -49.92
N ILE A 822 -45.66 -33.29 -50.61
CA ILE A 822 -46.03 -31.87 -50.48
C ILE A 822 -47.34 -31.76 -49.71
N PHE A 823 -47.34 -31.03 -48.60
CA PHE A 823 -48.51 -30.70 -47.79
C PHE A 823 -48.81 -29.20 -47.85
N ILE A 824 -49.97 -28.83 -48.40
CA ILE A 824 -50.41 -27.43 -48.45
C ILE A 824 -51.82 -27.25 -47.90
N ALA A 825 -51.99 -26.46 -46.84
CA ALA A 825 -53.34 -26.20 -46.32
C ALA A 825 -54.16 -25.32 -47.29
N VAL A 826 -53.61 -24.23 -47.81
CA VAL A 826 -54.27 -23.38 -48.81
C VAL A 826 -53.33 -22.99 -49.95
N CYS A 827 -53.56 -23.53 -51.15
CA CYS A 827 -52.83 -23.16 -52.36
C CYS A 827 -53.65 -22.19 -53.22
N ARG A 828 -53.18 -20.96 -53.40
CA ARG A 828 -53.65 -19.96 -54.38
C ARG A 828 -52.62 -19.72 -55.50
N GLY A 829 -51.51 -20.46 -55.46
CA GLY A 829 -50.34 -20.31 -56.31
C GLY A 829 -50.37 -21.19 -57.57
N LYS A 830 -49.20 -21.41 -58.19
CA LYS A 830 -49.03 -22.47 -59.21
C LYS A 830 -48.07 -23.54 -58.70
N ILE A 831 -48.36 -24.82 -58.95
CA ILE A 831 -47.47 -25.95 -58.71
C ILE A 831 -47.17 -26.55 -60.07
N ASN A 832 -45.91 -26.73 -60.43
CA ASN A 832 -45.49 -27.39 -61.65
C ASN A 832 -44.50 -28.52 -61.30
N ASP A 833 -44.80 -29.76 -61.59
CA ASP A 833 -43.94 -30.90 -61.21
C ASP A 833 -43.77 -31.88 -62.38
N PRO A 834 -42.67 -31.87 -63.13
CA PRO A 834 -42.43 -32.81 -64.22
C PRO A 834 -42.47 -34.31 -63.92
N SER A 835 -42.13 -34.78 -62.71
CA SER A 835 -42.12 -36.22 -62.41
C SER A 835 -42.27 -36.52 -60.91
N LEU A 836 -43.49 -36.85 -60.48
CA LEU A 836 -43.79 -37.09 -59.07
C LEU A 836 -43.92 -38.60 -58.77
N ASN A 837 -43.02 -39.14 -57.94
CA ASN A 837 -43.11 -40.51 -57.41
C ASN A 837 -43.76 -40.60 -56.02
N GLY A 838 -43.99 -39.45 -55.36
CA GLY A 838 -44.57 -39.37 -54.01
C GLY A 838 -46.00 -38.86 -53.95
N ALA A 839 -46.37 -38.05 -52.94
CA ALA A 839 -47.77 -37.63 -52.75
C ALA A 839 -47.97 -36.12 -52.49
N ILE A 840 -48.99 -35.54 -53.13
CA ILE A 840 -49.41 -34.14 -52.90
C ILE A 840 -50.71 -34.14 -52.09
N PHE A 841 -50.71 -33.47 -50.94
CA PHE A 841 -51.87 -33.26 -50.09
C PHE A 841 -52.23 -31.77 -50.04
N ILE A 842 -53.41 -31.40 -50.56
CA ILE A 842 -53.90 -30.02 -50.52
C ILE A 842 -55.31 -29.95 -49.94
N ALA A 843 -55.49 -29.23 -48.82
CA ALA A 843 -56.83 -29.07 -48.26
C ALA A 843 -57.71 -28.15 -49.13
N VAL A 844 -57.20 -26.99 -49.57
CA VAL A 844 -57.93 -26.09 -50.49
C VAL A 844 -57.02 -25.61 -51.63
N CYS A 845 -57.31 -26.06 -52.86
CA CYS A 845 -56.63 -25.62 -54.07
C CYS A 845 -57.48 -24.61 -54.85
N ARG A 846 -57.05 -23.35 -54.86
CA ARG A 846 -57.50 -22.25 -55.74
C ARG A 846 -56.40 -21.85 -56.73
N GLY A 847 -55.37 -22.68 -56.86
CA GLY A 847 -54.22 -22.47 -57.72
C GLY A 847 -54.23 -23.42 -58.92
N LYS A 848 -53.24 -23.30 -59.81
CA LYS A 848 -53.06 -24.24 -60.93
C LYS A 848 -52.01 -25.29 -60.58
N ILE A 849 -52.29 -26.55 -60.86
CA ILE A 849 -51.34 -27.67 -60.74
C ILE A 849 -51.03 -28.17 -62.16
N ASN A 850 -49.77 -28.27 -62.55
CA ASN A 850 -49.35 -28.85 -63.82
C ASN A 850 -48.30 -29.94 -63.57
N ASP A 851 -48.59 -31.20 -63.85
CA ASP A 851 -47.69 -32.32 -63.59
C ASP A 851 -47.49 -33.20 -64.82
N PRO A 852 -46.39 -33.08 -65.58
CA PRO A 852 -46.15 -33.92 -66.75
C PRO A 852 -46.12 -35.44 -66.56
N SER A 853 -45.79 -35.98 -65.39
CA SER A 853 -45.75 -37.44 -65.20
C SER A 853 -45.90 -37.89 -63.74
N LEU A 854 -47.11 -38.25 -63.31
CA LEU A 854 -47.39 -38.70 -61.95
C LEU A 854 -47.35 -40.24 -61.82
N ASN A 855 -46.42 -40.79 -61.02
CA ASN A 855 -46.43 -42.19 -60.58
C ASN A 855 -47.03 -42.39 -59.17
N GLY A 856 -47.23 -41.30 -58.42
CA GLY A 856 -47.73 -41.32 -57.04
C GLY A 856 -49.21 -40.94 -56.86
N ALA A 857 -49.57 -40.21 -55.80
CA ALA A 857 -50.97 -39.88 -55.51
C ALA A 857 -51.22 -38.40 -55.16
N ILE A 858 -52.28 -37.82 -55.72
CA ILE A 858 -52.72 -36.45 -55.43
C ILE A 858 -54.02 -36.48 -54.62
N PHE A 859 -54.00 -35.93 -53.41
CA PHE A 859 -55.16 -35.79 -52.53
C PHE A 859 -55.56 -34.32 -52.39
N ILE A 860 -56.75 -33.97 -52.87
CA ILE A 860 -57.27 -32.60 -52.77
C ILE A 860 -58.68 -32.60 -52.17
N ALA A 861 -58.88 -31.95 -51.02
CA ALA A 861 -60.24 -31.88 -50.45
C ALA A 861 -61.16 -30.96 -51.28
N VAL A 862 -60.69 -29.77 -51.68
CA VAL A 862 -61.46 -28.85 -52.54
C VAL A 862 -60.58 -28.26 -53.65
N CYS A 863 -60.90 -28.54 -54.91
CA CYS A 863 -60.25 -27.96 -56.10
C CYS A 863 -61.18 -26.98 -56.83
N ARG A 864 -60.77 -25.72 -57.01
CA ARG A 864 -61.55 -24.67 -57.69
C ARG A 864 -60.97 -24.18 -59.02
N GLU A 865 -59.76 -24.60 -59.38
CA GLU A 865 -59.00 -24.10 -60.54
C GLU A 865 -58.51 -25.26 -61.43
N LYS A 866 -57.44 -25.09 -62.24
CA LYS A 866 -57.02 -26.11 -63.21
C LYS A 866 -55.97 -27.08 -62.65
N ILE A 867 -56.14 -28.38 -62.89
CA ILE A 867 -55.14 -29.43 -62.80
C ILE A 867 -54.85 -29.87 -64.24
N ASN A 868 -53.59 -29.87 -64.67
CA ASN A 868 -53.17 -30.39 -65.97
C ASN A 868 -52.13 -31.48 -65.74
N ASP A 869 -52.32 -32.69 -66.24
CA ASP A 869 -51.39 -33.80 -66.05
C ASP A 869 -51.15 -34.60 -67.34
N PRO A 870 -50.09 -34.35 -68.12
CA PRO A 870 -49.82 -35.09 -69.35
C PRO A 870 -49.77 -36.63 -69.29
N SER A 871 -49.41 -37.27 -68.17
CA SER A 871 -49.35 -38.74 -68.10
C SER A 871 -49.42 -39.27 -66.67
N LEU A 872 -50.54 -39.87 -66.28
CA LEU A 872 -50.78 -40.32 -64.91
C LEU A 872 -50.80 -41.85 -64.79
N ASN A 873 -49.81 -42.42 -64.09
CA ASN A 873 -49.77 -43.85 -63.73
C ASN A 873 -50.29 -44.14 -62.31
N GLY A 874 -50.52 -43.10 -61.51
CA GLY A 874 -50.94 -43.17 -60.10
C GLY A 874 -52.43 -42.95 -59.84
N ALA A 875 -52.79 -42.26 -58.75
CA ALA A 875 -54.19 -41.98 -58.43
C ALA A 875 -54.47 -40.53 -57.97
N ILE A 876 -55.55 -39.92 -58.49
CA ILE A 876 -56.03 -38.61 -58.02
C ILE A 876 -57.29 -38.81 -57.19
N PHE A 877 -57.29 -38.31 -55.95
CA PHE A 877 -58.45 -38.26 -55.05
C PHE A 877 -58.89 -36.82 -54.84
N ILE A 878 -60.09 -36.46 -55.31
CA ILE A 878 -60.68 -35.14 -55.07
C ILE A 878 -62.06 -35.25 -54.42
N ALA A 879 -62.24 -34.68 -53.23
CA ALA A 879 -63.57 -34.71 -52.60
C ALA A 879 -64.57 -33.79 -53.36
N VAL A 880 -64.17 -32.56 -53.68
CA VAL A 880 -64.99 -31.62 -54.49
C VAL A 880 -64.16 -30.93 -55.57
N CYS A 881 -64.50 -31.18 -56.84
CA CYS A 881 -63.88 -30.54 -58.01
C CYS A 881 -64.85 -29.54 -58.68
N GLN A 882 -64.56 -28.24 -58.59
CA GLN A 882 -65.24 -27.16 -59.32
C GLN A 882 -64.41 -26.64 -60.51
N GLY A 883 -63.20 -27.19 -60.66
CA GLY A 883 -62.14 -26.73 -61.55
C GLY A 883 -62.13 -27.36 -62.94
N LYS A 884 -60.98 -27.37 -63.62
CA LYS A 884 -60.78 -28.20 -64.82
C LYS A 884 -59.64 -29.19 -64.59
N ILE A 885 -59.82 -30.46 -64.92
CA ILE A 885 -58.77 -31.48 -64.96
C ILE A 885 -58.49 -31.73 -66.44
N ASN A 886 -57.26 -31.60 -66.90
CA ASN A 886 -56.86 -31.96 -68.27
C ASN A 886 -55.75 -33.01 -68.19
N ASP A 887 -55.96 -34.22 -68.67
CA ASP A 887 -54.98 -35.30 -68.61
C ASP A 887 -54.78 -35.98 -69.98
N PRO A 888 -53.74 -35.66 -70.76
CA PRO A 888 -53.48 -36.30 -72.04
C PRO A 888 -53.36 -37.83 -72.08
N SER A 889 -52.95 -38.52 -70.99
CA SER A 889 -52.79 -39.97 -71.01
C SER A 889 -52.86 -40.61 -69.61
N LEU A 890 -54.04 -41.11 -69.22
CA LEU A 890 -54.29 -41.69 -67.91
C LEU A 890 -54.19 -43.22 -67.92
N ASN A 891 -53.17 -43.80 -67.26
CA ASN A 891 -53.06 -45.25 -67.00
C ASN A 891 -53.51 -45.65 -65.58
N GLY A 892 -53.72 -44.68 -64.69
CA GLY A 892 -54.11 -44.85 -63.29
C GLY A 892 -55.59 -44.70 -62.98
N ALA A 893 -55.94 -44.19 -61.79
CA ALA A 893 -57.35 -44.00 -61.40
C ALA A 893 -57.67 -42.60 -60.84
N ILE A 894 -58.76 -41.99 -61.30
CA ILE A 894 -59.28 -40.73 -60.77
C ILE A 894 -60.53 -41.01 -59.94
N PHE A 895 -60.51 -40.61 -58.67
CA PHE A 895 -61.65 -40.69 -57.76
C PHE A 895 -62.14 -39.29 -57.41
N ILE A 896 -63.38 -38.97 -57.80
CA ILE A 896 -64.00 -37.68 -57.48
C ILE A 896 -65.36 -37.89 -56.81
N ALA A 897 -65.55 -37.39 -55.59
CA ALA A 897 -66.85 -37.48 -54.93
C ALA A 897 -67.90 -36.57 -55.63
N VAL A 898 -67.55 -35.30 -55.86
CA VAL A 898 -68.43 -34.34 -56.56
C VAL A 898 -67.67 -33.56 -57.62
N CYS A 899 -68.00 -33.78 -58.90
CA CYS A 899 -67.44 -33.05 -60.04
C CYS A 899 -68.46 -32.05 -60.62
N ARG A 900 -68.24 -30.75 -60.40
CA ARG A 900 -68.94 -29.64 -61.06
C ARG A 900 -68.11 -29.01 -62.19
N GLY A 901 -66.88 -29.48 -62.35
CA GLY A 901 -65.86 -28.93 -63.23
C GLY A 901 -65.89 -29.44 -64.67
N LYS A 902 -64.76 -29.34 -65.38
CA LYS A 902 -64.55 -30.08 -66.64
C LYS A 902 -63.40 -31.06 -66.48
N ILE A 903 -63.53 -32.28 -66.98
CA ILE A 903 -62.45 -33.26 -67.13
C ILE A 903 -62.22 -33.39 -68.63
N ASN A 904 -60.99 -33.23 -69.10
CA ASN A 904 -60.63 -33.45 -70.49
C ASN A 904 -59.47 -34.45 -70.53
N ASP A 905 -59.66 -35.62 -71.13
CA ASP A 905 -58.63 -36.67 -71.16
C ASP A 905 -58.44 -37.23 -72.56
N PRO A 906 -57.43 -36.80 -73.34
CA PRO A 906 -57.17 -37.33 -74.67
C PRO A 906 -57.00 -38.84 -74.82
N SER A 907 -56.54 -39.58 -73.80
CA SER A 907 -56.36 -41.04 -73.92
C SER A 907 -56.39 -41.76 -72.55
N LEU A 908 -57.55 -42.31 -72.18
CA LEU A 908 -57.74 -43.03 -70.91
C LEU A 908 -57.54 -44.54 -71.06
N ASN A 909 -56.49 -45.11 -70.48
CA ASN A 909 -56.31 -46.57 -70.31
C ASN A 909 -56.70 -47.08 -68.90
N GLY A 910 -56.92 -46.17 -67.95
CA GLY A 910 -57.24 -46.46 -66.55
C GLY A 910 -58.74 -46.41 -66.20
N ALA A 911 -59.07 -46.01 -64.97
CA ALA A 911 -60.47 -45.90 -64.53
C ALA A 911 -60.83 -44.55 -63.87
N ILE A 912 -61.95 -43.96 -64.27
CA ILE A 912 -62.50 -42.74 -63.65
C ILE A 912 -63.72 -43.11 -62.82
N PHE A 913 -63.69 -42.84 -61.52
CA PHE A 913 -64.80 -43.02 -60.58
C PHE A 913 -65.34 -41.67 -60.13
N ILE A 914 -66.60 -41.38 -60.46
CA ILE A 914 -67.27 -40.14 -60.02
C ILE A 914 -68.60 -40.47 -59.37
N ALA A 915 -68.80 -40.10 -58.10
CA ALA A 915 -70.09 -40.32 -57.46
C ALA A 915 -71.18 -39.37 -58.03
N VAL A 916 -70.87 -38.07 -58.18
CA VAL A 916 -71.81 -37.10 -58.80
C VAL A 916 -71.09 -36.22 -59.82
N CYS A 917 -71.48 -36.34 -61.09
CA CYS A 917 -70.98 -35.51 -62.19
C CYS A 917 -72.04 -34.50 -62.66
N GLN A 918 -71.83 -33.21 -62.39
CA GLN A 918 -72.60 -32.08 -62.93
C GLN A 918 -71.80 -31.32 -64.01
N GLY A 919 -70.56 -31.75 -64.25
CA GLY A 919 -69.57 -31.11 -65.09
C GLY A 919 -69.61 -31.51 -66.56
N LYS A 920 -68.49 -31.32 -67.27
CA LYS A 920 -68.28 -31.93 -68.59
C LYS A 920 -67.09 -32.88 -68.55
N ILE A 921 -67.19 -34.06 -69.13
CA ILE A 921 -66.09 -34.99 -69.37
C ILE A 921 -65.89 -35.01 -70.89
N ASN A 922 -64.68 -34.78 -71.37
CA ASN A 922 -64.34 -34.86 -72.78
C ASN A 922 -63.15 -35.80 -72.95
N ASP A 923 -63.32 -36.94 -73.61
CA ASP A 923 -62.27 -37.94 -73.74
C ASP A 923 -62.08 -38.38 -75.19
N PRO A 924 -61.11 -37.86 -75.95
CA PRO A 924 -60.86 -38.28 -77.33
C PRO A 924 -60.64 -39.77 -77.60
N SER A 925 -60.14 -40.58 -76.65
CA SER A 925 -59.87 -42.01 -76.89
C SER A 925 -59.83 -42.84 -75.60
N LEU A 926 -60.96 -43.46 -75.25
CA LEU A 926 -61.12 -44.21 -74.01
C LEU A 926 -60.91 -45.71 -74.22
N ASN A 927 -59.83 -46.29 -73.71
CA ASN A 927 -59.57 -47.74 -73.67
C ASN A 927 -59.89 -48.39 -72.30
N GLY A 928 -60.07 -47.58 -71.26
CA GLY A 928 -60.35 -48.00 -69.88
C GLY A 928 -61.84 -48.00 -69.49
N ALA A 929 -62.16 -47.70 -68.22
CA ALA A 929 -63.54 -47.68 -67.73
C ALA A 929 -63.95 -46.41 -66.97
N ILE A 930 -65.09 -45.83 -67.33
CA ILE A 930 -65.68 -44.70 -66.61
C ILE A 930 -66.87 -45.18 -65.77
N PHE A 931 -66.82 -44.98 -64.46
CA PHE A 931 -67.91 -45.27 -63.53
C PHE A 931 -68.50 -43.99 -62.97
N ILE A 932 -69.77 -43.71 -63.26
CA ILE A 932 -70.49 -42.56 -62.72
C ILE A 932 -71.79 -42.99 -62.06
N ALA A 933 -71.97 -42.72 -60.77
CA ALA A 933 -73.25 -43.05 -60.13
C ALA A 933 -74.38 -42.11 -60.61
N VAL A 934 -74.15 -40.80 -60.65
CA VAL A 934 -75.13 -39.82 -61.19
C VAL A 934 -74.47 -38.83 -62.15
N CYS A 935 -74.86 -38.88 -63.43
CA CYS A 935 -74.40 -37.95 -64.47
C CYS A 935 -75.51 -36.97 -64.87
N ARG A 936 -75.38 -35.70 -64.46
CA ARG A 936 -76.18 -34.56 -64.95
C ARG A 936 -75.42 -33.69 -65.97
N GLY A 937 -74.17 -34.06 -66.22
CA GLY A 937 -73.20 -33.32 -67.03
C GLY A 937 -73.27 -33.60 -68.52
N LYS A 938 -72.18 -33.32 -69.24
CA LYS A 938 -71.99 -33.81 -70.61
C LYS A 938 -70.76 -34.69 -70.69
N ILE A 939 -70.83 -35.83 -71.34
CA ILE A 939 -69.71 -36.70 -71.70
C ILE A 939 -69.55 -36.57 -73.21
N ASN A 940 -68.36 -36.24 -73.71
CA ASN A 940 -68.07 -36.21 -75.15
C ASN A 940 -66.84 -37.07 -75.41
N ASP A 941 -66.98 -38.15 -76.15
CA ASP A 941 -65.89 -39.10 -76.39
C ASP A 941 -65.73 -39.43 -77.88
N PRO A 942 -64.80 -38.81 -78.62
CA PRO A 942 -64.57 -39.13 -80.03
C PRO A 942 -64.31 -40.59 -80.40
N SER A 943 -63.77 -41.43 -79.52
CA SER A 943 -63.49 -42.84 -79.84
C SER A 943 -63.42 -43.76 -78.61
N LEU A 944 -64.54 -44.40 -78.25
CA LEU A 944 -64.60 -45.35 -77.13
C LEU A 944 -64.18 -46.76 -77.54
N ASN A 945 -63.09 -47.31 -77.01
CA ASN A 945 -62.76 -48.75 -77.08
C ASN A 945 -63.01 -49.50 -75.75
N GLY A 946 -63.25 -48.77 -74.65
CA GLY A 946 -63.46 -49.29 -73.29
C GLY A 946 -64.93 -49.39 -72.87
N ALA A 947 -65.21 -49.21 -71.57
CA ALA A 947 -66.58 -49.29 -71.05
C ALA A 947 -67.03 -48.10 -70.19
N ILE A 948 -68.21 -47.56 -70.46
CA ILE A 948 -68.82 -46.50 -69.64
C ILE A 948 -69.99 -47.09 -68.85
N PHE A 949 -69.93 -47.00 -67.53
CA PHE A 949 -70.99 -47.41 -66.60
C PHE A 949 -71.61 -46.19 -65.93
N ILE A 950 -72.90 -45.97 -66.17
CA ILE A 950 -73.65 -44.89 -65.52
C ILE A 950 -74.92 -45.45 -64.88
N ALA A 951 -75.09 -45.28 -63.57
CA ALA A 951 -76.35 -45.71 -62.94
C ALA A 951 -77.52 -44.79 -63.35
N VAL A 952 -77.35 -43.46 -63.28
CA VAL A 952 -78.36 -42.49 -63.72
C VAL A 952 -77.76 -41.41 -64.62
N CYS A 953 -78.19 -41.36 -65.88
CA CYS A 953 -77.79 -40.35 -66.86
C CYS A 953 -78.94 -39.39 -67.19
N GLN A 954 -78.85 -38.16 -66.69
CA GLN A 954 -79.70 -37.01 -67.05
C GLN A 954 -79.00 -36.04 -68.01
N GLY A 955 -77.74 -36.33 -68.31
CA GLY A 955 -76.83 -35.50 -69.08
C GLY A 955 -76.91 -35.68 -70.60
N LYS A 956 -75.83 -35.33 -71.30
CA LYS A 956 -75.65 -35.71 -72.71
C LYS A 956 -74.39 -36.53 -72.87
N ILE A 957 -74.44 -37.60 -73.65
CA ILE A 957 -73.29 -38.40 -74.08
C ILE A 957 -73.18 -38.18 -75.60
N ASN A 958 -72.02 -37.78 -76.09
CA ASN A 958 -71.78 -37.61 -77.53
C ASN A 958 -70.54 -38.41 -77.89
N ASP A 959 -70.65 -39.41 -78.75
CA ASP A 959 -69.53 -40.28 -79.12
C ASP A 959 -69.43 -40.50 -80.63
N PRO A 960 -68.56 -39.79 -81.36
CA PRO A 960 -68.34 -39.99 -82.79
C PRO A 960 -68.02 -41.42 -83.28
N SER A 961 -67.38 -42.29 -82.48
CA SER A 961 -66.99 -43.63 -82.94
C SER A 961 -66.83 -44.64 -81.79
N LEU A 962 -67.91 -45.36 -81.47
CA LEU A 962 -67.93 -46.31 -80.36
C LEU A 962 -67.55 -47.73 -80.79
N ASN A 963 -66.41 -48.25 -80.36
CA ASN A 963 -66.01 -49.66 -80.52
C ASN A 963 -66.17 -50.50 -79.22
N GLY A 964 -66.39 -49.84 -78.08
CA GLY A 964 -66.53 -50.45 -76.74
C GLY A 964 -67.97 -50.66 -76.28
N ALA A 965 -68.24 -50.58 -74.97
CA ALA A 965 -69.58 -50.78 -74.42
C ALA A 965 -70.07 -49.67 -73.47
N ILE A 966 -71.28 -49.16 -73.70
CA ILE A 966 -71.94 -48.23 -72.77
C ILE A 966 -73.04 -48.98 -72.00
N PHE A 967 -72.98 -48.94 -70.68
CA PHE A 967 -74.00 -49.47 -69.78
C PHE A 967 -74.65 -48.33 -69.01
N ILE A 968 -75.96 -48.14 -69.21
CA ILE A 968 -76.74 -47.15 -68.46
C ILE A 968 -77.96 -47.82 -67.85
N ALA A 969 -78.11 -47.76 -66.53
CA ALA A 969 -79.32 -48.30 -65.90
C ALA A 969 -80.55 -47.42 -66.20
N VAL A 970 -80.43 -46.09 -66.04
CA VAL A 970 -81.51 -45.14 -66.39
C VAL A 970 -80.98 -43.97 -67.21
N CYS A 971 -81.44 -43.84 -68.46
CA CYS A 971 -81.09 -42.75 -69.37
C CYS A 971 -82.28 -41.81 -69.60
N GLN A 972 -82.24 -40.62 -69.01
CA GLN A 972 -83.16 -39.50 -69.27
C GLN A 972 -82.52 -38.42 -70.16
N GLY A 973 -81.23 -38.60 -70.47
CA GLY A 973 -80.39 -37.68 -71.20
C GLY A 973 -80.50 -37.76 -72.73
N LYS A 974 -79.45 -37.30 -73.43
CA LYS A 974 -79.31 -37.55 -74.87
C LYS A 974 -78.02 -38.31 -75.15
N ILE A 975 -78.06 -39.32 -75.98
CA ILE A 975 -76.90 -40.03 -76.52
C ILE A 975 -76.84 -39.70 -78.01
N ASN A 976 -75.71 -39.22 -78.52
CA ASN A 976 -75.53 -38.98 -79.95
C ASN A 976 -74.26 -39.70 -80.39
N ASP A 977 -74.37 -40.66 -81.29
CA ASP A 977 -73.24 -41.47 -81.75
C ASP A 977 -73.19 -41.55 -83.27
N PRO A 978 -72.30 -40.80 -83.95
CA PRO A 978 -72.13 -40.86 -85.40
C PRO A 978 -71.78 -42.21 -86.03
N SER A 979 -71.07 -43.11 -85.35
CA SER A 979 -70.61 -44.39 -85.91
C SER A 979 -70.41 -45.47 -84.85
N LEU A 980 -71.44 -46.28 -84.63
CA LEU A 980 -71.46 -47.32 -83.60
C LEU A 980 -70.91 -48.64 -84.15
N ASN A 981 -69.75 -49.13 -83.69
CA ASN A 981 -69.24 -50.49 -83.95
C ASN A 981 -69.31 -51.43 -82.71
N GLY A 982 -69.56 -50.87 -81.52
CA GLY A 982 -69.61 -51.56 -80.23
C GLY A 982 -71.03 -51.88 -79.73
N ALA A 983 -71.24 -51.88 -78.40
CA ALA A 983 -72.55 -52.20 -77.81
C ALA A 983 -73.08 -51.16 -76.81
N ILE A 984 -74.33 -50.73 -76.97
CA ILE A 984 -75.02 -49.86 -76.00
C ILE A 984 -76.09 -50.67 -75.27
N PHE A 985 -75.98 -50.78 -73.95
CA PHE A 985 -76.96 -51.40 -73.07
C PHE A 985 -77.63 -50.35 -72.20
N ILE A 986 -78.94 -50.20 -72.36
CA ILE A 986 -79.75 -49.31 -71.53
C ILE A 986 -80.92 -50.08 -70.94
N ALA A 987 -81.02 -50.15 -69.62
CA ALA A 987 -82.16 -50.81 -68.99
C ALA A 987 -83.45 -49.97 -69.18
N VAL A 988 -83.41 -48.66 -68.93
CA VAL A 988 -84.54 -47.74 -69.16
C VAL A 988 -84.10 -46.48 -69.90
N CYS A 989 -84.60 -46.26 -71.12
CA CYS A 989 -84.32 -45.09 -71.94
C CYS A 989 -85.57 -44.20 -72.07
N GLN A 990 -85.58 -43.06 -71.39
CA GLN A 990 -86.55 -41.96 -71.53
C GLN A 990 -85.97 -40.78 -72.35
N GLY A 991 -84.70 -40.87 -72.69
CA GLY A 991 -83.91 -39.86 -73.39
C GLY A 991 -84.08 -39.82 -74.90
N LYS A 992 -83.09 -39.23 -75.59
CA LYS A 992 -82.98 -39.35 -77.05
C LYS A 992 -81.69 -40.05 -77.43
N ILE A 993 -81.75 -40.98 -78.38
CA ILE A 993 -80.56 -41.61 -78.98
C ILE A 993 -80.56 -41.23 -80.46
N ASN A 994 -79.47 -40.64 -80.95
CA ASN A 994 -79.32 -40.31 -82.36
C ASN A 994 -78.06 -40.99 -82.91
N ASP A 995 -78.20 -41.82 -83.94
CA ASP A 995 -77.07 -42.56 -84.53
C ASP A 995 -77.21 -42.66 -86.06
N PRO A 996 -76.36 -41.99 -86.86
CA PRO A 996 -76.40 -41.99 -88.31
C PRO A 996 -75.69 -43.18 -89.00
N SER A 997 -74.89 -44.02 -88.33
CA SER A 997 -74.28 -45.21 -88.95
C SER A 997 -74.04 -46.35 -87.96
N LEU A 998 -74.85 -47.41 -88.07
CA LEU A 998 -74.91 -48.51 -87.12
C LEU A 998 -74.23 -49.78 -87.66
N ASN A 999 -73.09 -50.14 -87.08
CA ASN A 999 -72.35 -51.39 -87.32
C ASN A 999 -72.31 -52.33 -86.10
N GLY A 1000 -72.71 -51.85 -84.92
CA GLY A 1000 -72.73 -52.57 -83.64
C GLY A 1000 -74.13 -52.92 -83.15
N ALA A 1001 -74.28 -53.14 -81.83
CA ALA A 1001 -75.53 -53.58 -81.21
C ALA A 1001 -76.09 -52.61 -80.16
N ILE A 1002 -77.35 -52.20 -80.30
CA ILE A 1002 -78.05 -51.42 -79.28
C ILE A 1002 -79.09 -52.31 -78.60
N PHE A 1003 -78.94 -52.52 -77.29
CA PHE A 1003 -79.88 -53.22 -76.44
C PHE A 1003 -80.57 -52.25 -75.49
N ILE A 1004 -81.89 -52.11 -75.64
CA ILE A 1004 -82.70 -51.31 -74.72
C ILE A 1004 -83.81 -52.19 -74.15
N ALA A 1005 -83.82 -52.41 -72.84
CA ALA A 1005 -84.89 -53.21 -72.23
C ALA A 1005 -86.24 -52.45 -72.28
N VAL A 1006 -86.27 -51.16 -71.92
CA VAL A 1006 -87.47 -50.31 -72.02
C VAL A 1006 -87.15 -48.96 -72.65
N CYS A 1007 -87.72 -48.67 -73.83
CA CYS A 1007 -87.58 -47.40 -74.53
C CYS A 1007 -88.88 -46.58 -74.48
N GLN A 1008 -88.88 -45.48 -73.74
CA GLN A 1008 -89.93 -44.44 -73.71
C GLN A 1008 -89.50 -43.14 -74.41
N GLY A 1009 -88.24 -43.10 -74.88
CA GLY A 1009 -87.59 -41.95 -75.49
C GLY A 1009 -87.84 -41.79 -77.00
N LYS A 1010 -86.95 -41.05 -77.68
CA LYS A 1010 -86.91 -40.99 -79.15
C LYS A 1010 -85.59 -41.51 -79.69
N ILE A 1011 -85.64 -42.42 -80.65
CA ILE A 1011 -84.47 -42.92 -81.38
C ILE A 1011 -84.55 -42.39 -82.81
N ARG A 1012 -83.45 -41.83 -83.33
CA ARG A 1012 -83.37 -41.33 -84.70
C ARG A 1012 -82.10 -41.83 -85.38
N LEU A 1013 -82.26 -42.47 -86.53
CA LEU A 1013 -81.17 -42.90 -87.41
C LEU A 1013 -81.19 -42.00 -88.66
N ASP A 1014 -80.05 -41.52 -89.17
CA ASP A 1014 -79.97 -40.63 -90.36
C ASP A 1014 -78.80 -41.08 -91.26
N SER A 1015 -79.03 -41.77 -92.39
CA SER A 1015 -77.93 -42.17 -93.31
C SER A 1015 -77.64 -41.11 -94.37
N TYR A 1016 -76.36 -40.87 -94.66
CA TYR A 1016 -75.91 -39.91 -95.68
C TYR A 1016 -74.74 -40.45 -96.51
N THR A 1017 -74.90 -41.63 -97.14
CA THR A 1017 -73.98 -42.09 -98.19
C THR A 1017 -74.65 -43.19 -99.05
N ARG A 1018 -75.06 -42.83 -100.28
CA ARG A 1018 -75.38 -43.82 -101.33
C ARG A 1018 -74.09 -44.36 -101.93
N LEU A 1019 -73.48 -45.35 -101.30
CA LEU A 1019 -72.50 -46.26 -101.90
C LEU A 1019 -72.76 -47.65 -101.29
N ILE A 1020 -73.00 -48.63 -102.16
CA ILE A 1020 -73.34 -50.01 -101.82
C ILE A 1020 -72.07 -50.67 -101.26
N ASP A 1021 -71.95 -50.75 -99.93
CA ASP A 1021 -70.98 -51.60 -99.24
C ASP A 1021 -71.74 -52.67 -98.42
N PRO A 1022 -71.64 -53.97 -98.75
CA PRO A 1022 -72.35 -55.05 -98.06
C PRO A 1022 -71.86 -55.39 -96.65
N SER A 1023 -70.94 -54.61 -96.07
CA SER A 1023 -70.23 -54.95 -94.82
C SER A 1023 -70.83 -54.36 -93.53
N LEU A 1024 -71.91 -53.57 -93.59
CA LEU A 1024 -72.59 -53.05 -92.39
C LEU A 1024 -73.56 -54.10 -91.78
N ASN A 1025 -73.25 -54.62 -90.59
CA ASN A 1025 -74.00 -55.69 -89.88
C ASN A 1025 -74.46 -55.27 -88.46
N GLY A 1026 -75.07 -54.09 -88.32
CA GLY A 1026 -75.60 -53.62 -87.04
C GLY A 1026 -76.98 -54.20 -86.68
N ALA A 1027 -77.26 -54.38 -85.37
CA ALA A 1027 -78.55 -54.88 -84.87
C ALA A 1027 -79.09 -54.08 -83.68
N ILE A 1028 -80.35 -53.67 -83.73
CA ILE A 1028 -81.02 -52.99 -82.61
C ILE A 1028 -82.05 -53.94 -81.98
N PHE A 1029 -81.89 -54.21 -80.69
CA PHE A 1029 -82.83 -54.98 -79.90
C PHE A 1029 -83.50 -54.10 -78.86
N ILE A 1030 -84.82 -53.93 -78.99
CA ILE A 1030 -85.63 -53.23 -77.99
C ILE A 1030 -86.66 -54.21 -77.45
N ALA A 1031 -86.57 -54.56 -76.17
CA ALA A 1031 -87.53 -55.49 -75.59
C ALA A 1031 -88.94 -54.86 -75.49
N VAL A 1032 -89.04 -53.59 -75.04
CA VAL A 1032 -90.30 -52.84 -74.99
C VAL A 1032 -90.12 -51.41 -75.52
N CYS A 1033 -90.78 -51.07 -76.63
CA CYS A 1033 -90.79 -49.72 -77.19
C CYS A 1033 -92.14 -49.02 -76.99
N GLN A 1034 -92.15 -47.92 -76.25
CA GLN A 1034 -93.26 -46.98 -76.07
C GLN A 1034 -92.94 -45.59 -76.66
N GLY A 1035 -91.73 -45.43 -77.20
CA GLY A 1035 -91.18 -44.18 -77.74
C GLY A 1035 -91.49 -43.92 -79.21
N LYS A 1036 -90.72 -43.05 -79.85
CA LYS A 1036 -90.73 -42.88 -81.32
C LYS A 1036 -89.40 -43.30 -81.91
N ILE A 1037 -89.45 -44.13 -82.96
CA ILE A 1037 -88.27 -44.53 -83.74
C ILE A 1037 -88.45 -43.99 -85.16
N ASN A 1038 -87.47 -43.25 -85.66
CA ASN A 1038 -87.41 -42.75 -87.04
C ASN A 1038 -86.14 -43.26 -87.70
N ASP A 1039 -86.27 -43.97 -88.82
CA ASP A 1039 -85.17 -44.48 -89.63
C ASP A 1039 -85.52 -44.31 -91.13
N PRO A 1040 -84.79 -43.48 -91.89
CA PRO A 1040 -85.06 -43.20 -93.29
C PRO A 1040 -84.40 -44.16 -94.29
N SER A 1041 -83.60 -45.15 -93.87
CA SER A 1041 -83.00 -46.13 -94.79
C SER A 1041 -82.69 -47.47 -94.12
N LEU A 1042 -83.47 -48.50 -94.44
CA LEU A 1042 -83.21 -49.84 -93.90
C LEU A 1042 -81.98 -50.47 -94.58
N ASN A 1043 -80.92 -50.72 -93.82
CA ASN A 1043 -79.85 -51.65 -94.21
C ASN A 1043 -79.31 -52.51 -93.03
N GLY A 1044 -80.07 -52.67 -91.93
CA GLY A 1044 -79.73 -53.53 -90.79
C GLY A 1044 -80.96 -54.10 -90.04
N ALA A 1045 -80.78 -55.07 -89.14
CA ALA A 1045 -81.88 -55.78 -88.46
C ALA A 1045 -82.35 -55.05 -87.18
N ILE A 1046 -83.60 -54.60 -87.15
CA ILE A 1046 -84.25 -54.05 -85.94
C ILE A 1046 -85.23 -55.09 -85.41
N LEU A 1047 -84.98 -55.60 -84.20
CA LEU A 1047 -85.90 -56.48 -83.49
C LEU A 1047 -86.54 -55.73 -82.31
N ILE A 1048 -87.86 -55.50 -82.41
CA ILE A 1048 -88.65 -54.96 -81.30
C ILE A 1048 -89.58 -56.06 -80.81
N ALA A 1049 -89.34 -56.58 -79.62
CA ALA A 1049 -90.17 -57.68 -79.09
C ALA A 1049 -91.61 -57.20 -78.78
N VAL A 1050 -91.78 -55.98 -78.28
CA VAL A 1050 -93.09 -55.36 -78.02
C VAL A 1050 -93.09 -53.88 -78.39
N CYS A 1051 -93.87 -53.48 -79.40
CA CYS A 1051 -94.01 -52.08 -79.83
C CYS A 1051 -95.40 -51.51 -79.47
N ARG A 1052 -95.43 -50.39 -78.74
CA ARG A 1052 -96.62 -49.57 -78.42
C ARG A 1052 -96.42 -48.09 -78.78
N GLY A 1053 -95.33 -47.78 -79.49
CA GLY A 1053 -94.93 -46.44 -79.91
C GLY A 1053 -95.24 -46.14 -81.39
N LYS A 1054 -94.86 -44.95 -81.89
CA LYS A 1054 -94.96 -44.62 -83.33
C LYS A 1054 -93.62 -44.84 -84.02
N VAL A 1055 -93.57 -45.77 -84.98
CA VAL A 1055 -92.42 -46.02 -85.87
C VAL A 1055 -92.71 -45.38 -87.23
N ARG A 1056 -91.75 -44.65 -87.81
CA ARG A 1056 -91.90 -44.00 -89.13
C ARG A 1056 -90.74 -44.42 -90.04
N LEU A 1057 -91.09 -45.02 -91.18
CA LEU A 1057 -90.21 -45.50 -92.26
C LEU A 1057 -90.64 -44.80 -93.56
N ASP A 1058 -89.73 -44.29 -94.40
CA ASP A 1058 -90.08 -43.58 -95.65
C ASP A 1058 -90.20 -44.53 -96.86
N ARG A 1059 -91.31 -44.40 -97.60
CA ARG A 1059 -91.63 -45.10 -98.87
C ARG A 1059 -91.13 -44.27 -100.07
N ALA A 1060 -90.15 -44.76 -100.82
CA ALA A 1060 -89.87 -44.31 -102.20
C ALA A 1060 -89.20 -45.43 -103.03
N LEU A 1061 -90.01 -46.42 -103.41
CA LEU A 1061 -89.96 -47.25 -104.64
C LEU A 1061 -90.87 -48.47 -104.37
N LEU A 1062 -92.17 -48.25 -104.59
CA LEU A 1062 -93.16 -49.30 -104.72
C LEU A 1062 -93.51 -49.29 -106.21
N ASP A 1063 -92.93 -50.24 -106.95
CA ASP A 1063 -93.53 -50.85 -108.14
C ASP A 1063 -92.88 -52.23 -108.31
N GLN A 1064 -93.23 -53.13 -107.39
CA GLN A 1064 -93.62 -54.52 -107.66
C GLN A 1064 -94.10 -55.14 -106.34
N GLU A 1065 -95.27 -55.78 -106.39
CA GLU A 1065 -96.00 -56.34 -105.24
C GLU A 1065 -95.34 -57.61 -104.67
N LEU A 1066 -95.08 -57.57 -103.34
CA LEU A 1066 -95.30 -58.58 -102.27
C LEU A 1066 -94.59 -59.98 -102.35
N PRO A 1067 -94.37 -60.72 -101.23
CA PRO A 1067 -94.95 -60.60 -99.88
C PRO A 1067 -93.95 -60.57 -98.68
N VAL A 1068 -94.55 -60.33 -97.52
CA VAL A 1068 -94.00 -60.16 -96.16
C VAL A 1068 -93.74 -61.51 -95.46
N THR A 1069 -92.62 -61.60 -94.72
CA THR A 1069 -92.50 -62.26 -93.40
C THR A 1069 -91.54 -61.50 -92.51
#